data_AF-A0A061D8C3-F1
#
_entry.id   AF-A0A061D8C3-F1
#
_cell.length_a   1.000
_cell.length_b   1.000
_cell.length_c   1.000
_cell.angle_alpha   90.00
_cell.angle_beta   90.00
_cell.angle_gamma   90.00
#
_symmetry.space_group_name_H-M   'P 1'
#
loop_
_entity.id
_entity.type
_entity.pdbx_description
1 polymer ?
#
loop_
_entity_poly.entity_id
_entity_poly.type
_entity_poly.pdbx_seq_one_letter_code
_entity_poly.pdbx_strand_id
1 'polypeptide(L)'
;MDEDVQRIINEITEGVTDKTYLIEEDAKTLTKKSEELDDLIRSTKEKLGSLVQKTLNEVVILDRAVKDCLNQVKGGLLMAFGEYVKKNLLSTIKGQIIQITKTTGLEGVRQRLVEEYSGHFKNDFKQVVIGWIEEILSDNMVVKDYFGQYVKMNKGLNVKFKEEYIDTEHDSIKVGETEYVANAIVNHLKTSVGITMAEAKVSRDDKDKIHTNIKAVEDCITAFVATLDEKIKEKNSIFLDSSALVIGLANAINTSVVRITHKDISANFLRSAVAAILAALSGKANQVLSELEAFAGIEASEIAKVDAALGVAESLNENLRRATNSKTKEAGATGFYNVDEHVDTILDAEIGESDPGDGKVKLEGVLSFARYRRSITLDAKLKSNPTGTKEEGQLPESIGAIKEEAAGIFIGHITSGLTALSDKIKQDLDTITRAITASANVVKDNLLKFRDDKIGNAAKYTAIKPNTLQKIHENFEELRDPVAKALDGATDLLDKFLAGADKHYTQIISDHVKKDIQKATNKLTTHARKRYVESIKFLLTEFARKVRTELRDLPREIDADLKIGFKGFMKDFHVPLTNDLSSDDYTVHKLSYAFKLCFGPWQMLLEREIDRVDKEERKRKNRTPAVSEVTYTKRLKSVFGALDEVLMHFTGKNGYDRDTHGKLDNLEAAIVGLKPQDFAKQNTGILDSIAAQSLLAAARVGRLAKITYLQP
;
A
#
# COMPACT_ATOMS: atom_id res chain seq x y z
N MET A 1 23.38 -106.45 11.55
CA MET A 1 24.79 -106.05 11.36
C MET A 1 25.09 -105.61 9.93
N ASP A 2 24.65 -106.33 8.88
CA ASP A 2 24.81 -105.87 7.48
C ASP A 2 23.93 -104.62 7.17
N GLU A 3 22.74 -104.55 7.76
CA GLU A 3 21.83 -103.40 7.62
C GLU A 3 22.35 -102.12 8.29
N ASP A 4 23.07 -102.22 9.42
CA ASP A 4 23.53 -101.07 10.19
C ASP A 4 24.64 -100.29 9.46
N VAL A 5 25.55 -101.00 8.78
CA VAL A 5 26.62 -100.39 7.98
C VAL A 5 26.03 -99.70 6.75
N GLN A 6 25.04 -100.31 6.10
CA GLN A 6 24.36 -99.72 4.96
C GLN A 6 23.55 -98.47 5.34
N ARG A 7 22.90 -98.50 6.52
CA ARG A 7 22.18 -97.34 7.07
C ARG A 7 23.11 -96.14 7.30
N ILE A 8 24.27 -96.35 7.93
CA ILE A 8 25.23 -95.27 8.18
C ILE A 8 25.76 -94.68 6.87
N ILE A 9 26.01 -95.50 5.85
CA ILE A 9 26.44 -95.03 4.52
C ILE A 9 25.36 -94.16 3.86
N ASN A 10 24.09 -94.57 3.95
CA ASN A 10 22.98 -93.83 3.39
C ASN A 10 22.76 -92.50 4.13
N GLU A 11 22.76 -92.50 5.47
CA GLU A 11 22.57 -91.29 6.29
C GLU A 11 23.68 -90.24 6.06
N ILE A 12 24.93 -90.66 5.88
CA ILE A 12 26.04 -89.76 5.55
C ILE A 12 25.86 -89.14 4.16
N THR A 13 25.38 -89.92 3.18
CA THR A 13 25.21 -89.46 1.81
C THR A 13 24.01 -88.52 1.67
N GLU A 14 22.89 -88.84 2.30
CA GLU A 14 21.68 -88.00 2.32
C GLU A 14 21.92 -86.68 3.07
N GLY A 15 22.55 -86.72 4.25
CA GLY A 15 22.81 -85.52 5.04
C GLY A 15 23.76 -84.51 4.39
N VAL A 16 24.68 -84.97 3.54
CA VAL A 16 25.56 -84.09 2.72
C VAL A 16 24.78 -83.47 1.56
N THR A 17 23.90 -84.23 0.93
CA THR A 17 23.09 -83.78 -0.21
C THR A 17 22.09 -82.70 0.23
N ASP A 18 21.39 -82.90 1.34
CA ASP A 18 20.38 -81.95 1.85
C ASP A 18 20.98 -80.60 2.26
N LYS A 19 22.15 -80.59 2.92
CA LYS A 19 22.82 -79.35 3.32
C LYS A 19 23.42 -78.60 2.12
N THR A 20 23.85 -79.32 1.08
CA THR A 20 24.34 -78.74 -0.17
C THR A 20 23.21 -77.96 -0.87
N TYR A 21 22.03 -78.57 -0.97
CA TYR A 21 20.85 -77.96 -1.57
C TYR A 21 20.44 -76.63 -0.90
N LEU A 22 20.44 -76.57 0.44
CA LEU A 22 20.06 -75.35 1.17
C LEU A 22 21.01 -74.17 0.91
N ILE A 23 22.32 -74.44 0.82
CA ILE A 23 23.32 -73.39 0.56
C ILE A 23 23.26 -72.91 -0.91
N GLU A 24 22.96 -73.80 -1.85
CA GLU A 24 22.71 -73.42 -3.24
C GLU A 24 21.48 -72.52 -3.39
N GLU A 25 20.41 -72.78 -2.64
CA GLU A 25 19.22 -71.93 -2.62
C GLU A 25 19.51 -70.55 -2.00
N ASP A 26 20.32 -70.47 -0.96
CA ASP A 26 20.78 -69.19 -0.41
C ASP A 26 21.64 -68.40 -1.43
N ALA A 27 22.49 -69.08 -2.20
CA ALA A 27 23.30 -68.47 -3.26
C ALA A 27 22.45 -67.97 -4.44
N LYS A 28 21.41 -68.71 -4.83
CA LYS A 28 20.40 -68.25 -5.80
C LYS A 28 19.64 -67.03 -5.28
N THR A 29 19.25 -67.05 -4.01
CA THR A 29 18.58 -65.91 -3.34
C THR A 29 19.46 -64.66 -3.35
N LEU A 30 20.78 -64.81 -3.14
CA LEU A 30 21.73 -63.69 -3.21
C LEU A 30 21.80 -63.08 -4.62
N THR A 31 21.77 -63.92 -5.66
CA THR A 31 21.77 -63.50 -7.07
C THR A 31 20.50 -62.71 -7.38
N LYS A 32 19.33 -63.24 -6.99
CA LYS A 32 18.03 -62.58 -7.16
C LYS A 32 17.98 -61.21 -6.47
N LYS A 33 18.52 -61.09 -5.25
CA LYS A 33 18.60 -59.80 -4.55
C LYS A 33 19.50 -58.79 -5.26
N SER A 34 20.54 -59.26 -5.97
CA SER A 34 21.38 -58.39 -6.80
C SER A 34 20.60 -57.83 -7.99
N GLU A 35 19.80 -58.67 -8.67
CA GLU A 35 18.93 -58.26 -9.77
C GLU A 35 17.85 -57.27 -9.29
N GLU A 36 17.20 -57.55 -8.16
CA GLU A 36 16.20 -56.65 -7.55
C GLU A 36 16.80 -55.28 -7.19
N LEU A 37 18.06 -55.25 -6.74
CA LEU A 37 18.77 -54.01 -6.42
C LEU A 37 19.09 -53.19 -7.69
N ASP A 38 19.56 -53.85 -8.76
CA ASP A 38 19.80 -53.19 -10.05
C ASP A 38 18.50 -52.62 -10.64
N ASP A 39 17.40 -53.37 -10.55
CA ASP A 39 16.07 -52.92 -10.99
C ASP A 39 15.57 -51.72 -10.20
N LEU A 40 15.72 -51.74 -8.88
CA LEU A 40 15.31 -50.63 -8.01
C LEU A 40 16.09 -49.34 -8.35
N ILE A 41 17.38 -49.45 -8.63
CA ILE A 41 18.23 -48.30 -8.97
C ILE A 41 17.88 -47.76 -10.35
N ARG A 42 17.69 -48.63 -11.35
CA ARG A 42 17.22 -48.22 -12.67
C ARG A 42 15.88 -47.48 -12.59
N SER A 43 14.91 -48.04 -11.87
CA SER A 43 13.62 -47.38 -11.64
C SER A 43 13.76 -46.03 -10.92
N THR A 44 14.67 -45.93 -9.95
CA THR A 44 14.93 -44.69 -9.22
C THR A 44 15.55 -43.62 -10.13
N LYS A 45 16.50 -43.99 -11.00
CA LYS A 45 17.09 -43.09 -12.00
C LYS A 45 16.04 -42.55 -12.97
N GLU A 46 15.18 -43.42 -13.49
CA GLU A 46 14.09 -43.02 -14.39
C GLU A 46 13.10 -42.07 -13.71
N LYS A 47 12.67 -42.39 -12.49
CA LYS A 47 11.80 -41.51 -11.69
C LYS A 47 12.44 -40.16 -11.43
N LEU A 48 13.71 -40.12 -11.04
CA LEU A 48 14.43 -38.88 -10.77
C LEU A 48 14.57 -38.03 -12.05
N GLY A 49 14.91 -38.64 -13.18
CA GLY A 49 14.93 -37.97 -14.48
C GLY A 49 13.57 -37.36 -14.86
N SER A 50 12.48 -38.10 -14.62
CA SER A 50 11.11 -37.59 -14.86
C SER A 50 10.75 -36.41 -13.95
N LEU A 51 11.19 -36.44 -12.68
CA LEU A 51 10.94 -35.38 -11.70
C LEU A 51 11.72 -34.11 -12.06
N VAL A 52 12.97 -34.27 -12.50
CA VAL A 52 13.79 -33.16 -13.02
C VAL A 52 13.11 -32.50 -14.20
N GLN A 53 12.67 -33.28 -15.19
CA GLN A 53 11.99 -32.73 -16.37
C GLN A 53 10.69 -32.00 -16.00
N LYS A 54 9.89 -32.58 -15.10
CA LYS A 54 8.67 -31.93 -14.59
C LYS A 54 9.01 -30.61 -13.90
N THR A 55 10.05 -30.58 -13.07
CA THR A 55 10.49 -29.37 -12.37
C THR A 55 10.95 -28.28 -13.34
N LEU A 56 11.70 -28.63 -14.39
CA LEU A 56 12.09 -27.68 -15.43
C LEU A 56 10.87 -27.10 -16.16
N ASN A 57 9.85 -27.91 -16.45
CA ASN A 57 8.61 -27.45 -17.06
C ASN A 57 7.85 -26.47 -16.14
N GLU A 58 7.84 -26.71 -14.83
CA GLU A 58 7.26 -25.78 -13.85
C GLU A 58 8.01 -24.43 -13.80
N VAL A 59 9.33 -24.42 -14.01
CA VAL A 59 10.12 -23.17 -14.13
C VAL A 59 9.68 -22.34 -15.34
N VAL A 60 9.37 -22.99 -16.47
CA VAL A 60 8.80 -22.31 -17.67
C VAL A 60 7.44 -21.70 -17.35
N ILE A 61 6.58 -22.42 -16.62
CA ILE A 61 5.26 -21.92 -16.21
C ILE A 61 5.42 -20.71 -15.29
N LEU A 62 6.34 -20.78 -14.32
CA LEU A 62 6.64 -19.67 -13.42
C LEU A 62 7.10 -18.42 -14.18
N ASP A 63 7.97 -18.56 -15.18
CA ASP A 63 8.42 -17.41 -15.97
C ASP A 63 7.32 -16.74 -16.76
N ARG A 64 6.49 -17.54 -17.43
CA ARG A 64 5.32 -17.02 -18.14
C ARG A 64 4.38 -16.30 -17.19
N ALA A 65 4.07 -16.91 -16.05
CA ALA A 65 3.19 -16.31 -15.06
C ALA A 65 3.73 -14.98 -14.51
N VAL A 66 5.05 -14.89 -14.25
CA VAL A 66 5.69 -13.63 -13.84
C VAL A 66 5.52 -12.57 -14.91
N LYS A 67 5.85 -12.86 -16.17
CA LYS A 67 5.75 -11.89 -17.27
C LYS A 67 4.29 -11.49 -17.57
N ASP A 68 3.35 -12.43 -17.49
CA ASP A 68 1.91 -12.17 -17.63
C ASP A 68 1.42 -11.23 -16.51
N CYS A 69 1.78 -11.53 -15.25
CA CYS A 69 1.42 -10.68 -14.11
C CYS A 69 2.03 -9.29 -14.21
N LEU A 70 3.28 -9.17 -14.65
CA LEU A 70 3.92 -7.87 -14.87
C LEU A 70 3.19 -7.06 -15.95
N ASN A 71 2.76 -7.70 -17.04
CA ASN A 71 1.96 -7.03 -18.07
C ASN A 71 0.60 -6.57 -17.53
N GLN A 72 -0.06 -7.39 -16.69
CA GLN A 72 -1.30 -6.99 -16.02
C GLN A 72 -1.09 -5.81 -15.07
N VAL A 73 0.00 -5.81 -14.29
CA VAL A 73 0.35 -4.68 -13.42
C VAL A 73 0.59 -3.42 -14.24
N LYS A 74 1.35 -3.52 -15.34
CA LYS A 74 1.58 -2.40 -16.27
C LYS A 74 0.27 -1.84 -16.82
N GLY A 75 -0.61 -2.69 -17.35
CA GLY A 75 -1.93 -2.28 -17.84
C GLY A 75 -2.81 -1.66 -16.76
N GLY A 76 -2.79 -2.22 -15.55
CA GLY A 76 -3.49 -1.67 -14.38
C GLY A 76 -2.97 -0.30 -13.97
N LEU A 77 -1.65 -0.10 -13.97
CA LEU A 77 -1.00 1.18 -13.66
C LEU A 77 -1.32 2.23 -14.73
N LEU A 78 -1.24 1.88 -16.02
CA LEU A 78 -1.62 2.78 -17.12
C LEU A 78 -3.07 3.26 -16.99
N MET A 79 -4.00 2.35 -16.72
CA MET A 79 -5.39 2.71 -16.50
C MET A 79 -5.57 3.57 -15.25
N ALA A 80 -5.00 3.18 -14.11
CA ALA A 80 -5.19 3.89 -12.85
C ALA A 80 -4.55 5.28 -12.85
N PHE A 81 -3.31 5.41 -13.34
CA PHE A 81 -2.64 6.71 -13.47
C PHE A 81 -3.29 7.57 -14.55
N GLY A 82 -3.62 6.99 -15.71
CA GLY A 82 -4.34 7.69 -16.76
C GLY A 82 -5.68 8.24 -16.25
N GLU A 83 -6.44 7.45 -15.51
CA GLU A 83 -7.70 7.87 -14.90
C GLU A 83 -7.49 8.95 -13.83
N TYR A 84 -6.55 8.76 -12.90
CA TYR A 84 -6.27 9.75 -11.86
C TYR A 84 -5.82 11.09 -12.45
N VAL A 85 -4.84 11.08 -13.36
CA VAL A 85 -4.30 12.31 -13.95
C VAL A 85 -5.35 12.99 -14.82
N LYS A 86 -6.01 12.27 -15.74
CA LYS A 86 -6.94 12.89 -16.69
C LYS A 86 -8.27 13.25 -16.05
N LYS A 87 -8.90 12.33 -15.32
CA LYS A 87 -10.26 12.53 -14.81
C LYS A 87 -10.31 13.28 -13.48
N ASN A 88 -9.29 13.12 -12.63
CA ASN A 88 -9.29 13.79 -11.33
C ASN A 88 -8.47 15.08 -11.40
N LEU A 89 -7.15 14.97 -11.59
CA LEU A 89 -6.26 16.13 -11.48
C LEU A 89 -6.52 17.18 -12.57
N LEU A 90 -6.39 16.81 -13.85
CA LEU A 90 -6.54 17.75 -14.96
C LEU A 90 -7.97 18.28 -15.09
N SER A 91 -8.98 17.46 -14.77
CA SER A 91 -10.38 17.89 -14.76
C SER A 91 -10.66 18.92 -13.66
N THR A 92 -10.14 18.71 -12.44
CA THR A 92 -10.27 19.68 -11.34
C THR A 92 -9.57 20.98 -11.68
N ILE A 93 -8.32 20.93 -12.17
CA ILE A 93 -7.58 22.13 -12.58
C ILE A 93 -8.34 22.86 -13.69
N LYS A 94 -8.83 22.14 -14.70
CA LYS A 94 -9.66 22.71 -15.78
C LYS A 94 -10.91 23.38 -15.21
N GLY A 95 -11.60 22.75 -14.26
CA GLY A 95 -12.76 23.32 -13.59
C GLY A 95 -12.45 24.65 -12.90
N GLN A 96 -11.30 24.76 -12.22
CA GLN A 96 -10.85 25.99 -11.57
C GLN A 96 -10.48 27.07 -12.59
N ILE A 97 -9.72 26.72 -13.64
CA ILE A 97 -9.36 27.66 -14.72
C ILE A 97 -10.60 28.19 -15.44
N ILE A 98 -11.60 27.34 -15.69
CA ILE A 98 -12.86 27.76 -16.30
C ILE A 98 -13.57 28.83 -15.45
N GLN A 99 -13.47 28.80 -14.12
CA GLN A 99 -14.05 29.86 -13.28
C GLN A 99 -13.33 31.20 -13.46
N ILE A 100 -12.03 31.17 -13.75
CA ILE A 100 -11.23 32.38 -14.04
C ILE A 100 -11.61 32.96 -15.41
N THR A 101 -11.84 32.13 -16.42
CA THR A 101 -12.09 32.57 -17.81
C THR A 101 -13.57 32.77 -18.15
N LYS A 102 -14.49 32.61 -17.20
CA LYS A 102 -15.95 32.81 -17.42
C LYS A 102 -16.40 34.19 -16.99
N THR A 103 -17.66 34.52 -17.30
CA THR A 103 -18.32 35.79 -16.96
C THR A 103 -18.38 36.10 -15.46
N THR A 104 -18.10 35.13 -14.59
CA THR A 104 -17.92 35.33 -13.14
C THR A 104 -16.48 35.65 -12.72
N GLY A 105 -15.52 35.54 -13.64
CA GLY A 105 -14.09 35.77 -13.45
C GLY A 105 -13.57 36.93 -14.31
N LEU A 106 -12.36 36.80 -14.87
CA LEU A 106 -11.67 37.84 -15.63
C LEU A 106 -12.43 38.26 -16.90
N GLU A 107 -13.14 37.34 -17.53
CA GLU A 107 -13.98 37.66 -18.69
C GLU A 107 -15.16 38.57 -18.29
N GLY A 108 -15.71 38.38 -17.09
CA GLY A 108 -16.73 39.29 -16.53
C GLY A 108 -16.18 40.68 -16.22
N VAL A 109 -14.95 40.74 -15.71
CA VAL A 109 -14.24 42.02 -15.50
C VAL A 109 -14.03 42.73 -16.84
N ARG A 110 -13.58 42.00 -17.86
CA ARG A 110 -13.44 42.53 -19.23
C ARG A 110 -14.76 43.09 -19.74
N GLN A 111 -15.84 42.31 -19.67
CA GLN A 111 -17.16 42.75 -20.12
C GLN A 111 -17.62 44.05 -19.43
N ARG A 112 -17.53 44.12 -18.10
CA ARG A 112 -17.93 45.32 -17.36
C ARG A 112 -17.09 46.55 -17.71
N LEU A 113 -15.78 46.40 -17.87
CA LEU A 113 -14.90 47.54 -18.17
C LEU A 113 -14.97 47.98 -19.63
N VAL A 114 -15.03 47.03 -20.57
CA VAL A 114 -14.99 47.27 -22.01
C VAL A 114 -16.37 47.59 -22.60
N GLU A 115 -17.37 46.77 -22.28
CA GLU A 115 -18.71 46.87 -22.88
C GLU A 115 -19.59 47.86 -22.12
N GLU A 116 -19.60 47.81 -20.79
CA GLU A 116 -20.48 48.66 -19.97
C GLU A 116 -19.83 50.03 -19.69
N TYR A 117 -18.74 50.07 -18.91
CA TYR A 117 -18.11 51.33 -18.48
C TYR A 117 -17.57 52.14 -19.66
N SER A 118 -16.64 51.58 -20.44
CA SER A 118 -16.06 52.28 -21.60
C SER A 118 -17.09 52.51 -22.70
N GLY A 119 -18.14 51.67 -22.77
CA GLY A 119 -19.24 51.81 -23.72
C GLY A 119 -19.96 53.17 -23.63
N HIS A 120 -20.16 53.70 -22.42
CA HIS A 120 -20.78 55.01 -22.24
C HIS A 120 -19.97 56.15 -22.89
N PHE A 121 -18.64 56.09 -22.79
CA PHE A 121 -17.74 57.10 -23.38
C PHE A 121 -17.53 56.93 -24.88
N LYS A 122 -17.66 55.70 -25.39
CA LYS A 122 -17.58 55.41 -26.83
C LYS A 122 -18.84 55.79 -27.59
N ASN A 123 -19.99 55.63 -26.96
CA ASN A 123 -21.28 55.75 -27.66
C ASN A 123 -21.98 57.07 -27.36
N ASP A 124 -21.79 57.66 -26.17
CA ASP A 124 -22.48 58.88 -25.77
C ASP A 124 -21.74 59.68 -24.68
N PHE A 125 -20.49 60.06 -24.98
CA PHE A 125 -19.73 60.89 -24.03
C PHE A 125 -20.42 62.22 -23.70
N LYS A 126 -21.22 62.75 -24.65
CA LYS A 126 -22.04 63.94 -24.42
C LYS A 126 -22.98 63.72 -23.23
N GLN A 127 -23.68 62.58 -23.18
CA GLN A 127 -24.59 62.28 -22.07
C GLN A 127 -23.85 62.11 -20.74
N VAL A 128 -22.62 61.60 -20.75
CA VAL A 128 -21.77 61.56 -19.54
C VAL A 128 -21.53 62.97 -18.99
N VAL A 129 -21.17 63.92 -19.85
CA VAL A 129 -20.95 65.33 -19.46
C VAL A 129 -22.25 66.00 -18.98
N ILE A 130 -23.39 65.69 -19.62
CA ILE A 130 -24.71 66.14 -19.16
C ILE A 130 -24.96 65.66 -17.72
N GLY A 131 -24.75 64.37 -17.45
CA GLY A 131 -24.90 63.80 -16.12
C GLY A 131 -24.01 64.46 -15.06
N TRP A 132 -22.76 64.81 -15.41
CA TRP A 132 -21.89 65.57 -14.49
C TRP A 132 -22.45 66.95 -14.17
N ILE A 133 -23.02 67.66 -15.16
CA ILE A 133 -23.63 68.97 -14.94
C ILE A 133 -24.91 68.85 -14.12
N GLU A 134 -25.72 67.83 -14.33
CA GLU A 134 -26.91 67.55 -13.53
C GLU A 134 -26.57 67.33 -12.05
N GLU A 135 -25.55 66.53 -11.76
CA GLU A 135 -25.04 66.32 -10.40
C GLU A 135 -24.60 67.65 -9.78
N ILE A 136 -23.85 68.47 -10.53
CA ILE A 136 -23.41 69.80 -10.08
C ILE A 136 -24.60 70.72 -9.79
N LEU A 137 -25.59 70.78 -10.67
CA LEU A 137 -26.79 71.61 -10.48
C LEU A 137 -27.62 71.15 -9.27
N SER A 138 -27.63 69.85 -8.98
CA SER A 138 -28.44 69.24 -7.93
C SER A 138 -27.77 69.33 -6.54
N ASP A 139 -26.45 69.17 -6.50
CA ASP A 139 -25.70 68.92 -5.26
C ASP A 139 -24.75 70.05 -4.87
N ASN A 140 -24.27 70.87 -5.82
CA ASN A 140 -23.35 71.95 -5.50
C ASN A 140 -24.08 73.13 -4.84
N MET A 141 -23.84 73.31 -3.54
CA MET A 141 -24.50 74.35 -2.74
C MET A 141 -24.30 75.77 -3.28
N VAL A 142 -23.11 76.08 -3.82
CA VAL A 142 -22.79 77.41 -4.34
C VAL A 142 -23.56 77.68 -5.64
N VAL A 143 -23.63 76.67 -6.52
CA VAL A 143 -24.41 76.76 -7.77
C VAL A 143 -25.89 76.97 -7.45
N LYS A 144 -26.44 76.22 -6.49
CA LYS A 144 -27.84 76.35 -6.07
C LYS A 144 -28.16 77.71 -5.50
N ASP A 145 -27.31 78.24 -4.63
CA ASP A 145 -27.52 79.57 -4.04
C ASP A 145 -27.51 80.67 -5.11
N TYR A 146 -26.49 80.69 -5.98
CA TYR A 146 -26.44 81.67 -7.06
C TYR A 146 -27.60 81.54 -8.05
N PHE A 147 -27.98 80.31 -8.42
CA PHE A 147 -29.12 80.09 -9.30
C PHE A 147 -30.42 80.55 -8.64
N GLY A 148 -30.60 80.31 -7.35
CA GLY A 148 -31.78 80.76 -6.62
C GLY A 148 -31.86 82.27 -6.45
N GLN A 149 -30.73 82.94 -6.18
CA GLN A 149 -30.67 84.40 -6.19
C GLN A 149 -31.01 84.98 -7.57
N TYR A 150 -30.58 84.32 -8.66
CA TYR A 150 -30.99 84.68 -10.02
C TYR A 150 -32.50 84.60 -10.22
N VAL A 151 -33.15 83.51 -9.80
CA VAL A 151 -34.61 83.35 -9.90
C VAL A 151 -35.32 84.42 -9.06
N LYS A 152 -34.92 84.58 -7.80
CA LYS A 152 -35.52 85.51 -6.84
C LYS A 152 -35.46 86.97 -7.30
N MET A 153 -34.31 87.43 -7.78
CA MET A 153 -34.16 88.82 -8.25
C MET A 153 -35.01 89.10 -9.48
N ASN A 154 -35.01 88.19 -10.45
CA ASN A 154 -35.75 88.37 -11.69
C ASN A 154 -37.26 88.19 -11.52
N LYS A 155 -37.69 87.38 -10.54
CA LYS A 155 -39.06 87.38 -10.02
C LYS A 155 -39.46 88.77 -9.52
N GLY A 156 -38.59 89.44 -8.75
CA GLY A 156 -38.78 90.83 -8.32
C GLY A 156 -38.88 91.85 -9.46
N LEU A 157 -38.33 91.52 -10.64
CA LEU A 157 -38.41 92.33 -11.87
C LEU A 157 -39.61 91.95 -12.77
N ASN A 158 -40.49 91.05 -12.31
CA ASN A 158 -41.62 90.49 -13.06
C ASN A 158 -41.21 89.68 -14.32
N VAL A 159 -40.05 89.02 -14.31
CA VAL A 159 -39.65 88.08 -15.37
C VAL A 159 -40.49 86.80 -15.28
N LYS A 160 -41.01 86.34 -16.42
CA LYS A 160 -41.84 85.12 -16.52
C LYS A 160 -40.97 83.90 -16.85
N PHE A 161 -40.68 83.08 -15.84
CA PHE A 161 -39.99 81.79 -16.02
C PHE A 161 -40.91 80.72 -16.63
N LYS A 162 -40.30 79.70 -17.25
CA LYS A 162 -40.97 78.47 -17.63
C LYS A 162 -41.16 77.60 -16.38
N GLU A 163 -42.36 77.64 -15.82
CA GLU A 163 -42.74 76.90 -14.58
C GLU A 163 -42.62 75.37 -14.71
N GLU A 164 -42.48 74.85 -15.94
CA GLU A 164 -42.16 73.44 -16.16
C GLU A 164 -40.74 73.08 -15.68
N TYR A 165 -39.79 74.03 -15.71
CA TYR A 165 -38.38 73.79 -15.36
C TYR A 165 -37.92 74.54 -14.10
N ILE A 166 -38.57 75.65 -13.76
CA ILE A 166 -38.20 76.52 -12.64
C ILE A 166 -39.30 76.53 -11.58
N ASP A 167 -38.91 76.25 -10.34
CA ASP A 167 -39.75 76.43 -9.16
C ASP A 167 -39.59 77.86 -8.63
N THR A 168 -40.55 78.72 -8.99
CA THR A 168 -40.54 80.13 -8.55
C THR A 168 -41.03 80.32 -7.11
N GLU A 169 -41.58 79.29 -6.46
CA GLU A 169 -41.97 79.37 -5.04
C GLU A 169 -40.74 79.15 -4.15
N HIS A 170 -39.87 78.24 -4.55
CA HIS A 170 -38.64 77.88 -3.84
C HIS A 170 -37.37 78.51 -4.43
N ASP A 171 -37.53 79.43 -5.39
CA ASP A 171 -36.44 80.10 -6.10
C ASP A 171 -35.36 79.09 -6.57
N SER A 172 -35.73 78.06 -7.34
CA SER A 172 -34.79 76.99 -7.74
C SER A 172 -35.15 76.32 -9.07
N ILE A 173 -34.26 75.46 -9.57
CA ILE A 173 -34.60 74.52 -10.64
C ILE A 173 -35.52 73.46 -10.04
N LYS A 174 -36.59 73.13 -10.75
CA LYS A 174 -37.56 72.12 -10.30
C LYS A 174 -36.87 70.76 -10.16
N VAL A 175 -37.20 70.04 -9.08
CA VAL A 175 -36.63 68.71 -8.81
C VAL A 175 -36.91 67.77 -9.98
N GLY A 176 -35.86 67.15 -10.52
CA GLY A 176 -35.94 66.26 -11.68
C GLY A 176 -35.78 66.94 -13.04
N GLU A 177 -35.68 68.27 -13.09
CA GLU A 177 -35.62 69.05 -14.35
C GLU A 177 -34.23 69.64 -14.63
N THR A 178 -33.19 69.19 -13.92
CA THR A 178 -31.81 69.66 -14.10
C THR A 178 -31.22 69.24 -15.45
N GLU A 179 -31.66 68.12 -16.02
CA GLU A 179 -31.26 67.64 -17.36
C GLU A 179 -31.51 68.67 -18.46
N TYR A 180 -32.62 69.40 -18.38
CA TYR A 180 -32.95 70.41 -19.37
C TYR A 180 -31.94 71.57 -19.38
N VAL A 181 -31.56 72.03 -18.19
CA VAL A 181 -30.56 73.11 -18.02
C VAL A 181 -29.17 72.59 -18.38
N ALA A 182 -28.82 71.35 -18.00
CA ALA A 182 -27.57 70.71 -18.38
C ALA A 182 -27.42 70.56 -19.90
N ASN A 183 -28.49 70.17 -20.60
CA ASN A 183 -28.52 70.11 -22.06
C ASN A 183 -28.31 71.48 -22.71
N ALA A 184 -28.91 72.55 -22.18
CA ALA A 184 -28.69 73.91 -22.67
C ALA A 184 -27.22 74.33 -22.54
N ILE A 185 -26.58 74.01 -21.40
CA ILE A 185 -25.16 74.26 -21.15
C ILE A 185 -24.31 73.47 -22.16
N VAL A 186 -24.47 72.16 -22.25
CA VAL A 186 -23.68 71.28 -23.14
C VAL A 186 -23.83 71.67 -24.62
N ASN A 187 -25.05 71.97 -25.08
CA ASN A 187 -25.27 72.40 -26.45
C ASN A 187 -24.56 73.72 -26.75
N HIS A 188 -24.54 74.66 -25.81
CA HIS A 188 -23.81 75.92 -25.98
C HIS A 188 -22.28 75.73 -25.94
N LEU A 189 -21.76 74.91 -25.02
CA LEU A 189 -20.34 74.53 -24.98
C LEU A 189 -19.88 73.95 -26.34
N LYS A 190 -20.71 73.09 -26.94
CA LYS A 190 -20.42 72.49 -28.25
C LYS A 190 -20.53 73.50 -29.40
N THR A 191 -21.66 74.19 -29.52
CA THR A 191 -22.00 74.97 -30.72
C THR A 191 -21.38 76.36 -30.76
N SER A 192 -21.22 77.01 -29.61
CA SER A 192 -20.83 78.42 -29.53
C SER A 192 -19.39 78.60 -29.06
N VAL A 193 -18.85 77.64 -28.30
CA VAL A 193 -17.50 77.72 -27.70
C VAL A 193 -16.50 76.81 -28.42
N GLY A 194 -16.99 75.79 -29.14
CA GLY A 194 -16.17 74.82 -29.86
C GLY A 194 -15.49 73.79 -28.96
N ILE A 195 -16.02 73.55 -27.76
CA ILE A 195 -15.51 72.51 -26.86
C ILE A 195 -15.86 71.15 -27.45
N THR A 196 -14.84 70.30 -27.57
CA THR A 196 -14.97 68.99 -28.22
C THR A 196 -15.29 67.93 -27.18
N MET A 197 -16.44 67.28 -27.30
CA MET A 197 -16.84 66.09 -26.55
C MET A 197 -16.78 64.88 -27.51
N ALA A 198 -15.58 64.60 -28.03
CA ALA A 198 -15.39 63.49 -28.96
C ALA A 198 -15.52 62.15 -28.23
N GLU A 199 -16.15 61.18 -28.86
CA GLU A 199 -16.25 59.81 -28.33
C GLU A 199 -14.87 59.16 -28.17
N ALA A 200 -14.75 58.27 -27.17
CA ALA A 200 -13.55 57.45 -26.99
C ALA A 200 -13.33 56.54 -28.21
N LYS A 201 -12.12 56.54 -28.77
CA LYS A 201 -11.78 55.78 -29.99
C LYS A 201 -10.82 54.64 -29.68
N VAL A 202 -11.19 53.44 -30.10
CA VAL A 202 -10.38 52.23 -29.96
C VAL A 202 -10.20 51.59 -31.34
N SER A 203 -9.00 51.07 -31.63
CA SER A 203 -8.73 50.31 -32.85
C SER A 203 -9.61 49.06 -32.93
N ARG A 204 -9.96 48.62 -34.15
CA ARG A 204 -10.72 47.37 -34.34
C ARG A 204 -10.00 46.16 -33.75
N ASP A 205 -8.68 46.13 -33.84
CA ASP A 205 -7.86 44.99 -33.40
C ASP A 205 -7.72 44.92 -31.87
N ASP A 206 -8.03 46.01 -31.17
CA ASP A 206 -7.91 46.12 -29.70
C ASP A 206 -9.26 46.33 -29.01
N LYS A 207 -10.37 46.16 -29.74
CA LYS A 207 -11.72 46.46 -29.24
C LYS A 207 -12.08 45.71 -27.96
N ASP A 208 -11.48 44.53 -27.75
CA ASP A 208 -11.76 43.63 -26.63
C ASP A 208 -10.72 43.75 -25.49
N LYS A 209 -9.68 44.57 -25.64
CA LYS A 209 -8.61 44.73 -24.63
C LYS A 209 -8.97 45.77 -23.58
N ILE A 210 -8.92 45.42 -22.30
CA ILE A 210 -9.29 46.29 -21.18
C ILE A 210 -8.42 47.55 -21.19
N HIS A 211 -7.10 47.42 -21.30
CA HIS A 211 -6.18 48.55 -21.23
C HIS A 211 -6.45 49.60 -22.30
N THR A 212 -6.55 49.19 -23.57
CA THR A 212 -6.77 50.12 -24.68
C THR A 212 -8.11 50.84 -24.57
N ASN A 213 -9.13 50.15 -24.06
CA ASN A 213 -10.44 50.73 -23.82
C ASN A 213 -10.42 51.80 -22.73
N ILE A 214 -9.81 51.49 -21.59
CA ILE A 214 -9.70 52.42 -20.47
C ILE A 214 -8.80 53.62 -20.81
N LYS A 215 -7.70 53.41 -21.55
CA LYS A 215 -6.86 54.51 -22.06
C LYS A 215 -7.65 55.42 -23.01
N ALA A 216 -8.49 54.86 -23.88
CA ALA A 216 -9.32 55.68 -24.76
C ALA A 216 -10.35 56.54 -24.00
N VAL A 217 -10.86 56.06 -22.85
CA VAL A 217 -11.70 56.87 -21.95
C VAL A 217 -10.89 58.01 -21.33
N GLU A 218 -9.70 57.71 -20.81
CA GLU A 218 -8.79 58.69 -20.23
C GLU A 218 -8.41 59.78 -21.23
N ASP A 219 -8.01 59.40 -22.45
CA ASP A 219 -7.64 60.32 -23.53
C ASP A 219 -8.80 61.24 -23.91
N CYS A 220 -10.01 60.69 -23.98
CA CYS A 220 -11.24 61.41 -24.27
C CYS A 220 -11.54 62.48 -23.20
N ILE A 221 -11.50 62.11 -21.92
CA ILE A 221 -11.75 63.05 -20.81
C ILE A 221 -10.63 64.09 -20.73
N THR A 222 -9.37 63.68 -20.94
CA THR A 222 -8.20 64.59 -20.96
C THR A 222 -8.34 65.65 -22.05
N ALA A 223 -8.75 65.27 -23.26
CA ALA A 223 -9.02 66.21 -24.34
C ALA A 223 -10.16 67.17 -24.00
N PHE A 224 -11.24 66.68 -23.39
CA PHE A 224 -12.34 67.52 -22.92
C PHE A 224 -11.87 68.54 -21.88
N VAL A 225 -11.16 68.10 -20.83
CA VAL A 225 -10.62 68.98 -19.79
C VAL A 225 -9.68 70.02 -20.37
N ALA A 226 -8.75 69.63 -21.25
CA ALA A 226 -7.81 70.55 -21.87
C ALA A 226 -8.52 71.67 -22.63
N THR A 227 -9.53 71.33 -23.43
CA THR A 227 -10.32 72.33 -24.18
C THR A 227 -11.20 73.18 -23.27
N LEU A 228 -11.79 72.61 -22.22
CA LEU A 228 -12.60 73.34 -21.25
C LEU A 228 -11.73 74.34 -20.46
N ASP A 229 -10.60 73.90 -19.92
CA ASP A 229 -9.69 74.72 -19.12
C ASP A 229 -9.06 75.84 -19.95
N GLU A 230 -8.71 75.58 -21.21
CA GLU A 230 -8.22 76.62 -22.12
C GLU A 230 -9.26 77.73 -22.29
N LYS A 231 -10.54 77.36 -22.45
CA LYS A 231 -11.65 78.32 -22.61
C LYS A 231 -11.98 79.05 -21.31
N ILE A 232 -11.81 78.41 -20.16
CA ILE A 232 -11.95 79.05 -18.83
C ILE A 232 -10.82 80.07 -18.58
N LYS A 233 -9.59 79.77 -18.99
CA LYS A 233 -8.38 80.60 -18.77
C LYS A 233 -8.27 81.82 -19.70
N GLU A 234 -9.37 82.28 -20.31
CA GLU A 234 -9.39 83.36 -21.30
C GLU A 234 -8.58 84.59 -20.82
N LYS A 235 -7.47 84.90 -21.53
CA LYS A 235 -6.38 85.78 -21.07
C LYS A 235 -6.74 87.25 -20.82
N ASN A 236 -7.98 87.66 -21.11
CA ASN A 236 -8.40 89.08 -21.13
C ASN A 236 -9.44 89.46 -20.05
N SER A 237 -9.80 88.57 -19.12
CA SER A 237 -10.76 88.88 -18.03
C SER A 237 -10.13 88.78 -16.64
N ILE A 238 -10.39 89.77 -15.78
CA ILE A 238 -9.93 89.81 -14.39
C ILE A 238 -10.79 88.88 -13.50
N PHE A 239 -12.05 88.65 -13.88
CA PHE A 239 -13.01 87.79 -13.17
C PHE A 239 -13.71 86.83 -14.16
N LEU A 240 -13.83 85.55 -13.80
CA LEU A 240 -14.39 84.51 -14.68
C LEU A 240 -15.86 84.76 -15.06
N ASP A 241 -16.63 85.34 -14.14
CA ASP A 241 -18.05 85.70 -14.32
C ASP A 241 -18.30 86.77 -15.41
N SER A 242 -17.24 87.45 -15.83
CA SER A 242 -17.24 88.50 -16.84
C SER A 242 -16.68 88.03 -18.19
N SER A 243 -16.31 86.75 -18.31
CA SER A 243 -15.81 86.15 -19.55
C SER A 243 -16.90 86.03 -20.62
N ALA A 244 -16.50 86.09 -21.90
CA ALA A 244 -17.43 85.93 -23.01
C ALA A 244 -18.11 84.55 -22.98
N LEU A 245 -17.37 83.52 -22.53
CA LEU A 245 -17.85 82.17 -22.27
C LEU A 245 -19.01 82.15 -21.27
N VAL A 246 -18.80 82.71 -20.07
CA VAL A 246 -19.81 82.71 -19.00
C VAL A 246 -21.04 83.53 -19.39
N ILE A 247 -20.84 84.67 -20.05
CA ILE A 247 -21.94 85.51 -20.54
C ILE A 247 -22.78 84.74 -21.58
N GLY A 248 -22.13 84.09 -22.55
CA GLY A 248 -22.81 83.29 -23.57
C GLY A 248 -23.63 82.15 -22.97
N LEU A 249 -23.05 81.41 -22.03
CA LEU A 249 -23.72 80.32 -21.32
C LEU A 249 -24.89 80.80 -20.45
N ALA A 250 -24.72 81.89 -19.71
CA ALA A 250 -25.81 82.48 -18.93
C ALA A 250 -26.97 82.92 -19.83
N ASN A 251 -26.68 83.47 -21.02
CA ASN A 251 -27.70 83.82 -22.01
C ASN A 251 -28.39 82.58 -22.60
N ALA A 252 -27.66 81.50 -22.84
CA ALA A 252 -28.22 80.24 -23.32
C ALA A 252 -29.19 79.63 -22.29
N ILE A 253 -28.81 79.63 -21.01
CA ILE A 253 -29.68 79.19 -19.91
C ILE A 253 -30.89 80.13 -19.80
N ASN A 254 -30.70 81.46 -19.83
CA ASN A 254 -31.81 82.41 -19.81
C ASN A 254 -32.84 82.12 -20.89
N THR A 255 -32.38 81.91 -22.12
CA THR A 255 -33.23 81.60 -23.28
C THR A 255 -33.97 80.27 -23.09
N SER A 256 -33.35 79.30 -22.41
CA SER A 256 -33.98 78.01 -22.16
C SER A 256 -35.02 78.08 -21.03
N VAL A 257 -34.83 78.90 -19.99
CA VAL A 257 -35.70 78.90 -18.79
C VAL A 257 -36.72 80.05 -18.70
N VAL A 258 -36.68 81.05 -19.59
CA VAL A 258 -37.60 82.22 -19.59
C VAL A 258 -38.60 82.15 -20.76
N ARG A 259 -39.85 82.61 -20.57
CA ARG A 259 -40.93 82.56 -21.58
C ARG A 259 -40.97 83.77 -22.53
N ILE A 260 -40.97 85.01 -22.00
CA ILE A 260 -41.02 86.27 -22.78
C ILE A 260 -40.33 87.39 -21.97
N THR A 261 -39.56 88.26 -22.62
CA THR A 261 -38.87 89.39 -21.99
C THR A 261 -39.21 90.71 -22.68
N HIS A 262 -39.73 91.68 -21.92
CA HIS A 262 -39.89 93.08 -22.35
C HIS A 262 -39.07 94.04 -21.47
N LYS A 263 -38.18 93.52 -20.63
CA LYS A 263 -37.37 94.27 -19.64
C LYS A 263 -35.98 93.63 -19.46
N ASP A 264 -35.04 94.42 -18.94
CA ASP A 264 -33.67 94.02 -18.66
C ASP A 264 -33.61 92.92 -17.59
N ILE A 265 -33.15 91.72 -17.98
CA ILE A 265 -32.89 90.60 -17.06
C ILE A 265 -31.59 90.87 -16.29
N SER A 266 -31.62 90.69 -14.97
CA SER A 266 -30.41 90.67 -14.16
C SER A 266 -29.74 89.30 -14.26
N ALA A 267 -28.70 89.19 -15.09
CA ALA A 267 -27.98 87.93 -15.31
C ALA A 267 -26.76 87.73 -14.39
N ASN A 268 -26.46 88.66 -13.47
CA ASN A 268 -25.21 88.63 -12.69
C ASN A 268 -25.08 87.37 -11.83
N PHE A 269 -26.14 87.03 -11.09
CA PHE A 269 -26.15 85.80 -10.28
C PHE A 269 -26.12 84.53 -11.13
N LEU A 270 -26.71 84.55 -12.32
CA LEU A 270 -26.61 83.43 -13.25
C LEU A 270 -25.19 83.29 -13.82
N ARG A 271 -24.50 84.40 -14.08
CA ARG A 271 -23.09 84.38 -14.48
C ARG A 271 -22.21 83.78 -13.36
N SER A 272 -22.44 84.15 -12.10
CA SER A 272 -21.77 83.53 -10.96
C SER A 272 -22.07 82.04 -10.83
N ALA A 273 -23.32 81.62 -11.04
CA ALA A 273 -23.71 80.20 -11.07
C ALA A 273 -23.00 79.44 -12.19
N VAL A 274 -22.97 80.00 -13.41
CA VAL A 274 -22.27 79.41 -14.56
C VAL A 274 -20.76 79.31 -14.33
N ALA A 275 -20.13 80.34 -13.75
CA ALA A 275 -18.72 80.28 -13.40
C ALA A 275 -18.43 79.15 -12.40
N ALA A 276 -19.29 78.98 -11.39
CA ALA A 276 -19.20 77.87 -10.44
C ALA A 276 -19.45 76.50 -11.10
N ILE A 277 -20.40 76.40 -12.04
CA ILE A 277 -20.64 75.17 -12.82
C ILE A 277 -19.42 74.78 -13.64
N LEU A 278 -18.80 75.72 -14.35
CA LEU A 278 -17.62 75.44 -15.17
C LEU A 278 -16.41 74.99 -14.33
N ALA A 279 -16.19 75.66 -13.20
CA ALA A 279 -15.13 75.27 -12.26
C ALA A 279 -15.39 73.87 -11.67
N ALA A 280 -16.63 73.59 -11.25
CA ALA A 280 -17.02 72.29 -10.74
C ALA A 280 -16.96 71.19 -11.81
N LEU A 281 -17.29 71.49 -13.07
CA LEU A 281 -17.25 70.55 -14.19
C LEU A 281 -15.81 70.16 -14.54
N SER A 282 -14.91 71.14 -14.61
CA SER A 282 -13.47 70.87 -14.77
C SER A 282 -12.94 70.06 -13.58
N GLY A 283 -13.34 70.42 -12.35
CA GLY A 283 -13.00 69.66 -11.15
C GLY A 283 -13.47 68.20 -11.19
N LYS A 284 -14.73 67.96 -11.58
CA LYS A 284 -15.33 66.62 -11.69
C LYS A 284 -14.64 65.77 -12.76
N ALA A 285 -14.37 66.34 -13.93
CA ALA A 285 -13.68 65.62 -15.00
C ALA A 285 -12.24 65.25 -14.60
N ASN A 286 -11.51 66.16 -13.94
CA ASN A 286 -10.18 65.88 -13.38
C ASN A 286 -10.22 64.85 -12.24
N GLN A 287 -11.28 64.85 -11.42
CA GLN A 287 -11.49 63.83 -10.41
C GLN A 287 -11.66 62.45 -11.06
N VAL A 288 -12.49 62.32 -12.09
CA VAL A 288 -12.67 61.05 -12.83
C VAL A 288 -11.35 60.57 -13.44
N LEU A 289 -10.53 61.47 -14.01
CA LEU A 289 -9.19 61.12 -14.49
C LEU A 289 -8.29 60.59 -13.37
N SER A 290 -8.31 61.25 -12.21
CA SER A 290 -7.51 60.84 -11.05
C SER A 290 -7.95 59.48 -10.50
N GLU A 291 -9.26 59.22 -10.46
CA GLU A 291 -9.83 57.93 -10.05
C GLU A 291 -9.48 56.82 -11.05
N LEU A 292 -9.54 57.11 -12.36
CA LEU A 292 -9.12 56.19 -13.42
C LEU A 292 -7.64 55.82 -13.31
N GLU A 293 -6.77 56.80 -13.10
CA GLU A 293 -5.34 56.53 -12.94
C GLU A 293 -5.05 55.74 -11.66
N ALA A 294 -5.69 56.08 -10.53
CA ALA A 294 -5.51 55.34 -9.29
C ALA A 294 -6.02 53.90 -9.36
N PHE A 295 -7.11 53.67 -10.12
CA PHE A 295 -7.72 52.34 -10.27
C PHE A 295 -6.99 51.47 -11.30
N ALA A 296 -6.72 52.02 -12.49
CA ALA A 296 -6.19 51.27 -13.62
C ALA A 296 -4.66 51.39 -13.79
N GLY A 297 -4.01 52.31 -13.08
CA GLY A 297 -2.57 52.58 -13.19
C GLY A 297 -2.16 52.72 -14.65
N ILE A 298 -2.85 53.60 -15.39
CA ILE A 298 -2.85 53.60 -16.84
C ILE A 298 -1.47 54.02 -17.36
N GLU A 299 -0.86 55.03 -16.75
CA GLU A 299 0.50 55.47 -17.07
C GLU A 299 1.56 54.38 -16.76
N ALA A 300 1.32 53.58 -15.72
CA ALA A 300 2.15 52.42 -15.40
C ALA A 300 1.76 51.16 -16.20
N SER A 301 0.72 51.24 -17.05
CA SER A 301 0.13 50.12 -17.79
C SER A 301 -0.24 48.92 -16.91
N GLU A 302 -0.65 49.16 -15.66
CA GLU A 302 -0.95 48.10 -14.69
C GLU A 302 -2.18 47.29 -15.11
N ILE A 303 -3.23 47.94 -15.60
CA ILE A 303 -4.43 47.26 -16.10
C ILE A 303 -4.16 46.35 -17.32
N ALA A 304 -3.10 46.59 -18.09
CA ALA A 304 -2.69 45.71 -19.19
C ALA A 304 -2.23 44.32 -18.72
N LYS A 305 -1.81 44.20 -17.44
CA LYS A 305 -1.49 42.90 -16.84
C LYS A 305 -2.72 42.03 -16.68
N VAL A 306 -3.92 42.62 -16.58
CA VAL A 306 -5.19 41.87 -16.52
C VAL A 306 -5.50 41.26 -17.88
N ASP A 307 -5.29 42.00 -18.98
CA ASP A 307 -5.40 41.46 -20.35
C ASP A 307 -4.43 40.28 -20.56
N ALA A 308 -3.17 40.43 -20.12
CA ALA A 308 -2.18 39.37 -20.20
C ALA A 308 -2.58 38.14 -19.37
N ALA A 309 -3.09 38.35 -18.15
CA ALA A 309 -3.55 37.26 -17.28
C ALA A 309 -4.74 36.51 -17.86
N LEU A 310 -5.71 37.22 -18.46
CA LEU A 310 -6.84 36.61 -19.16
C LEU A 310 -6.34 35.75 -20.34
N GLY A 311 -5.45 36.28 -21.18
CA GLY A 311 -4.88 35.53 -22.30
C GLY A 311 -4.10 34.27 -21.88
N VAL A 312 -3.34 34.34 -20.78
CA VAL A 312 -2.67 33.16 -20.19
C VAL A 312 -3.69 32.14 -19.69
N ALA A 313 -4.75 32.60 -19.00
CA ALA A 313 -5.80 31.72 -18.48
C ALA A 313 -6.56 31.02 -19.61
N GLU A 314 -6.88 31.72 -20.71
CA GLU A 314 -7.51 31.15 -21.91
C GLU A 314 -6.62 30.11 -22.60
N SER A 315 -5.33 30.43 -22.80
CA SER A 315 -4.36 29.50 -23.38
C SER A 315 -4.23 28.23 -22.54
N LEU A 316 -4.13 28.38 -21.21
CA LEU A 316 -4.08 27.25 -20.29
C LEU A 316 -5.37 26.43 -20.33
N ASN A 317 -6.54 27.07 -20.39
CA ASN A 317 -7.82 26.39 -20.51
C ASN A 317 -7.89 25.52 -21.78
N GLU A 318 -7.46 26.06 -22.93
CA GLU A 318 -7.43 25.32 -24.19
C GLU A 318 -6.44 24.16 -24.17
N ASN A 319 -5.24 24.37 -23.62
CA ASN A 319 -4.24 23.30 -23.46
C ASN A 319 -4.77 22.18 -22.55
N LEU A 320 -5.43 22.52 -21.44
CA LEU A 320 -6.08 21.54 -20.55
C LEU A 320 -7.28 20.84 -21.21
N ARG A 321 -8.07 21.55 -22.02
CA ARG A 321 -9.15 20.96 -22.81
C ARG A 321 -8.61 19.91 -23.78
N ARG A 322 -7.52 20.22 -24.47
CA ARG A 322 -6.82 19.26 -25.35
C ARG A 322 -6.28 18.06 -24.54
N ALA A 323 -5.59 18.30 -23.43
CA ALA A 323 -5.00 17.25 -22.60
C ALA A 323 -6.05 16.28 -22.01
N THR A 324 -7.24 16.78 -21.69
CA THR A 324 -8.35 15.98 -21.14
C THR A 324 -9.16 15.23 -22.21
N ASN A 325 -9.19 15.70 -23.46
CA ASN A 325 -9.98 15.09 -24.54
C ASN A 325 -9.13 14.16 -25.42
N SER A 326 -8.80 12.97 -24.90
CA SER A 326 -7.87 12.01 -25.51
C SER A 326 -8.37 11.25 -26.75
N LYS A 327 -9.37 11.73 -27.50
CA LYS A 327 -10.01 10.94 -28.58
C LYS A 327 -9.50 11.20 -30.00
N THR A 328 -8.64 12.18 -30.24
CA THR A 328 -8.12 12.43 -31.60
C THR A 328 -6.66 12.87 -31.53
N LYS A 329 -5.77 12.05 -32.10
CA LYS A 329 -4.48 12.54 -32.61
C LYS A 329 -4.81 13.52 -33.73
N GLU A 330 -4.97 14.80 -33.43
CA GLU A 330 -4.95 15.83 -34.48
C GLU A 330 -3.53 15.87 -35.04
N ALA A 331 -3.38 15.37 -36.27
CA ALA A 331 -2.12 15.40 -36.98
C ALA A 331 -1.66 16.86 -37.15
N GLY A 332 -0.51 17.21 -36.55
CA GLY A 332 0.12 18.53 -36.67
C GLY A 332 0.24 19.35 -35.39
N ALA A 333 -0.29 18.90 -34.25
CA ALA A 333 -0.12 19.61 -32.98
C ALA A 333 1.26 19.33 -32.34
N THR A 334 2.26 20.15 -32.66
CA THR A 334 3.55 20.16 -31.94
C THR A 334 3.33 20.70 -30.52
N GLY A 335 3.73 19.94 -29.49
CA GLY A 335 3.71 20.38 -28.08
C GLY A 335 2.67 19.72 -27.17
N PHE A 336 1.99 18.66 -27.61
CA PHE A 336 1.04 17.92 -26.77
C PHE A 336 1.76 17.00 -25.77
N TYR A 337 1.54 17.21 -24.46
CA TYR A 337 2.03 16.29 -23.43
C TYR A 337 1.08 15.09 -23.30
N ASN A 338 1.45 13.97 -23.93
CA ASN A 338 0.69 12.73 -23.87
C ASN A 338 1.05 11.95 -22.59
N VAL A 339 0.23 12.12 -21.56
CA VAL A 339 0.42 11.44 -20.27
C VAL A 339 0.49 9.93 -20.41
N ASP A 340 -0.37 9.33 -21.25
CA ASP A 340 -0.42 7.87 -21.41
C ASP A 340 0.89 7.35 -22.00
N GLU A 341 1.39 8.00 -23.06
CA GLU A 341 2.64 7.65 -23.73
C GLU A 341 3.87 7.85 -22.82
N HIS A 342 3.87 8.91 -22.01
CA HIS A 342 4.97 9.16 -21.08
C HIS A 342 5.00 8.14 -19.94
N VAL A 343 3.83 7.81 -19.37
CA VAL A 343 3.71 6.76 -18.35
C VAL A 343 4.08 5.41 -18.94
N ASP A 344 3.63 5.09 -20.16
CA ASP A 344 3.98 3.83 -20.85
C ASP A 344 5.48 3.71 -21.08
N THR A 345 6.14 4.78 -21.55
CA THR A 345 7.60 4.82 -21.74
C THR A 345 8.37 4.56 -20.44
N ILE A 346 7.91 5.12 -19.31
CA ILE A 346 8.53 4.88 -18.01
C ILE A 346 8.31 3.43 -17.57
N LEU A 347 7.11 2.90 -17.77
CA LEU A 347 6.79 1.52 -17.42
C LEU A 347 7.51 0.51 -18.31
N ASP A 348 7.76 0.82 -19.58
CA ASP A 348 8.59 0.03 -20.49
C ASP A 348 10.01 -0.11 -19.94
N ALA A 349 10.61 1.00 -19.47
CA ALA A 349 11.96 0.99 -18.91
C ALA A 349 12.06 0.18 -17.60
N GLU A 350 11.01 0.19 -16.77
CA GLU A 350 11.03 -0.41 -15.43
C GLU A 350 10.50 -1.85 -15.38
N ILE A 351 9.50 -2.17 -16.21
CA ILE A 351 8.73 -3.43 -16.17
C ILE A 351 8.86 -4.21 -17.49
N GLY A 352 9.30 -3.56 -18.56
CA GLY A 352 9.48 -4.15 -19.87
C GLY A 352 8.39 -3.80 -20.88
N GLU A 353 8.76 -3.87 -22.15
CA GLU A 353 7.83 -3.65 -23.26
C GLU A 353 6.83 -4.80 -23.36
N SER A 354 5.57 -4.48 -23.66
CA SER A 354 4.54 -5.50 -23.86
C SER A 354 4.72 -6.15 -25.23
N ASP A 355 4.85 -7.47 -25.29
CA ASP A 355 4.89 -8.22 -26.54
C ASP A 355 3.47 -8.28 -27.16
N PRO A 356 3.26 -7.75 -28.37
CA PRO A 356 1.96 -7.79 -29.04
C PRO A 356 1.49 -9.20 -29.38
N GLY A 357 2.39 -10.18 -29.48
CA GLY A 357 2.10 -11.53 -29.94
C GLY A 357 1.60 -12.46 -28.85
N ASP A 358 2.08 -12.35 -27.62
CA ASP A 358 1.81 -13.33 -26.56
C ASP A 358 1.30 -12.73 -25.23
N GLY A 359 1.15 -11.40 -25.16
CA GLY A 359 0.61 -10.68 -24.00
C GLY A 359 1.52 -10.61 -22.78
N LYS A 360 2.82 -10.91 -22.91
CA LYS A 360 3.82 -10.87 -21.84
C LYS A 360 4.74 -9.66 -21.96
N VAL A 361 5.44 -9.30 -20.88
CA VAL A 361 6.51 -8.29 -20.94
C VAL A 361 7.85 -8.91 -21.38
N LYS A 362 8.61 -8.13 -22.16
CA LYS A 362 9.99 -8.38 -22.53
C LYS A 362 10.91 -7.78 -21.48
N LEU A 363 11.71 -8.61 -20.82
CA LEU A 363 12.57 -8.17 -19.73
C LEU A 363 14.00 -7.85 -20.22
N GLU A 364 14.29 -8.07 -21.50
CA GLU A 364 15.55 -7.71 -22.15
C GLU A 364 15.93 -6.27 -21.84
N GLY A 365 17.12 -6.06 -21.28
CA GLY A 365 17.60 -4.72 -20.95
C GLY A 365 17.00 -4.10 -19.67
N VAL A 366 15.94 -4.66 -19.09
CA VAL A 366 15.29 -4.12 -17.89
C VAL A 366 16.17 -4.36 -16.65
N LEU A 367 16.68 -3.28 -16.04
CA LEU A 367 17.62 -3.34 -14.92
C LEU A 367 16.97 -3.81 -13.62
N SER A 368 15.72 -3.40 -13.37
CA SER A 368 14.94 -3.76 -12.18
C SER A 368 14.73 -5.27 -12.04
N PHE A 369 14.83 -6.02 -13.15
CA PHE A 369 14.74 -7.49 -13.20
C PHE A 369 16.06 -8.20 -13.50
N ALA A 370 17.21 -7.53 -13.38
CA ALA A 370 18.52 -8.12 -13.70
C ALA A 370 18.85 -9.41 -12.91
N ARG A 371 18.43 -9.51 -11.65
CA ARG A 371 18.61 -10.74 -10.85
C ARG A 371 17.74 -11.88 -11.35
N TYR A 372 16.47 -11.57 -11.66
CA TYR A 372 15.54 -12.53 -12.21
C TYR A 372 16.06 -13.12 -13.53
N ARG A 373 16.51 -12.24 -14.44
CA ARG A 373 17.12 -12.62 -15.73
C ARG A 373 18.39 -13.45 -15.60
N ARG A 374 19.13 -13.32 -14.50
CA ARG A 374 20.30 -14.17 -14.22
C ARG A 374 19.88 -15.56 -13.74
N SER A 375 18.84 -15.62 -12.92
CA SER A 375 18.31 -16.89 -12.41
C SER A 375 17.63 -17.70 -13.52
N ILE A 376 16.91 -17.02 -14.41
CA ILE A 376 16.14 -17.61 -15.49
C ILE A 376 16.38 -16.76 -16.74
N THR A 377 17.03 -17.34 -17.76
CA THR A 377 17.40 -16.61 -18.98
C THR A 377 16.44 -17.02 -20.09
N LEU A 378 15.35 -16.27 -20.24
CA LEU A 378 14.16 -16.75 -20.94
C LEU A 378 13.74 -15.90 -22.12
N ASP A 379 14.68 -15.65 -23.02
CA ASP A 379 14.42 -15.02 -24.30
C ASP A 379 14.61 -16.07 -25.40
N ALA A 380 13.51 -16.43 -26.06
CA ALA A 380 13.35 -17.46 -27.10
C ALA A 380 13.89 -18.89 -26.81
N LYS A 381 14.65 -19.13 -25.74
CA LYS A 381 15.54 -20.30 -25.59
C LYS A 381 15.12 -21.41 -24.63
N LEU A 382 14.26 -21.19 -23.61
CA LEU A 382 13.53 -22.35 -23.07
C LEU A 382 12.44 -22.68 -24.08
N LYS A 383 12.80 -23.61 -24.96
CA LYS A 383 11.85 -24.43 -25.70
C LYS A 383 10.80 -24.94 -24.72
N SER A 384 9.62 -25.30 -25.21
CA SER A 384 8.58 -26.00 -24.43
C SER A 384 9.06 -27.27 -23.72
N ASN A 385 10.31 -27.68 -23.95
CA ASN A 385 11.00 -28.78 -23.30
C ASN A 385 12.43 -28.36 -22.87
N PRO A 386 12.59 -27.67 -21.73
CA PRO A 386 13.90 -27.33 -21.16
C PRO A 386 14.75 -28.56 -20.85
N THR A 387 16.06 -28.39 -20.87
CA THR A 387 17.06 -29.45 -20.73
C THR A 387 17.89 -29.34 -19.46
N GLY A 388 17.83 -28.20 -18.76
CA GLY A 388 18.58 -27.92 -17.55
C GLY A 388 20.01 -27.47 -17.81
N THR A 389 20.22 -26.68 -18.86
CA THR A 389 21.55 -26.22 -19.30
C THR A 389 21.84 -24.80 -18.83
N LYS A 390 23.10 -24.37 -18.93
CA LYS A 390 23.55 -23.03 -18.51
C LYS A 390 22.90 -21.92 -19.33
N GLU A 391 22.61 -22.18 -20.60
CA GLU A 391 21.94 -21.25 -21.51
C GLU A 391 20.50 -20.94 -21.07
N GLU A 392 19.90 -21.79 -20.23
CA GLU A 392 18.55 -21.64 -19.69
C GLU A 392 18.52 -20.81 -18.38
N GLY A 393 19.68 -20.53 -17.78
CA GLY A 393 19.85 -19.77 -16.53
C GLY A 393 20.30 -20.62 -15.35
N GLN A 394 20.68 -19.96 -14.25
CA GLN A 394 21.29 -20.62 -13.08
C GLN A 394 20.35 -21.63 -12.41
N LEU A 395 19.04 -21.36 -12.39
CA LEU A 395 18.07 -22.26 -11.77
C LEU A 395 17.85 -23.53 -12.63
N PRO A 396 17.55 -23.43 -13.93
CA PRO A 396 17.52 -24.61 -14.81
C PRO A 396 18.84 -25.40 -14.80
N GLU A 397 20.00 -24.75 -14.84
CA GLU A 397 21.32 -25.40 -14.75
C GLU A 397 21.45 -26.24 -13.47
N SER A 398 21.09 -25.66 -12.31
CA SER A 398 21.15 -26.37 -11.02
C SER A 398 20.20 -27.56 -10.97
N ILE A 399 19.02 -27.45 -11.59
CA ILE A 399 18.05 -28.55 -11.69
C ILE A 399 18.56 -29.64 -12.64
N GLY A 400 19.18 -29.27 -13.77
CA GLY A 400 19.79 -30.19 -14.71
C GLY A 400 20.96 -30.97 -14.10
N ALA A 401 21.78 -30.33 -13.27
CA ALA A 401 22.88 -30.98 -12.57
C ALA A 401 22.44 -32.17 -11.68
N ILE A 402 21.21 -32.15 -11.14
CA ILE A 402 20.65 -33.27 -10.35
C ILE A 402 20.50 -34.52 -11.22
N LYS A 403 20.15 -34.36 -12.51
CA LYS A 403 20.04 -35.47 -13.46
C LYS A 403 21.40 -36.08 -13.78
N GLU A 404 22.43 -35.25 -13.93
CA GLU A 404 23.80 -35.72 -14.16
C GLU A 404 24.36 -36.46 -12.93
N GLU A 405 24.15 -35.92 -11.73
CA GLU A 405 24.54 -36.57 -10.47
C GLU A 405 23.84 -37.94 -10.30
N ALA A 406 22.56 -38.02 -10.67
CA ALA A 406 21.79 -39.26 -10.66
C ALA A 406 22.31 -40.28 -11.68
N ALA A 407 22.72 -39.83 -12.86
CA ALA A 407 23.31 -40.69 -13.88
C ALA A 407 24.61 -41.34 -13.36
N GLY A 408 25.41 -40.58 -12.61
CA GLY A 408 26.67 -41.00 -11.99
C GLY A 408 26.57 -42.05 -10.87
N ILE A 409 25.37 -42.37 -10.37
CA ILE A 409 25.18 -43.44 -9.38
C ILE A 409 25.50 -44.80 -10.02
N PHE A 410 26.69 -45.33 -9.79
CA PHE A 410 27.12 -46.63 -10.32
C PHE A 410 27.42 -47.62 -9.20
N ILE A 411 26.58 -48.66 -9.08
CA ILE A 411 26.77 -49.74 -8.11
C ILE A 411 27.23 -51.06 -8.75
N GLY A 412 27.67 -51.03 -10.01
CA GLY A 412 28.05 -52.25 -10.73
C GLY A 412 29.11 -53.08 -10.00
N HIS A 413 29.95 -52.43 -9.17
CA HIS A 413 30.91 -53.12 -8.30
C HIS A 413 30.25 -53.93 -7.17
N ILE A 414 29.12 -53.46 -6.63
CA ILE A 414 28.34 -54.16 -5.59
C ILE A 414 27.62 -55.35 -6.21
N THR A 415 26.92 -55.16 -7.33
CA THR A 415 26.18 -56.25 -7.99
C THR A 415 27.12 -57.29 -8.57
N SER A 416 28.21 -56.89 -9.23
CA SER A 416 29.26 -57.82 -9.67
C SER A 416 29.91 -58.55 -8.49
N GLY A 417 30.14 -57.86 -7.36
CA GLY A 417 30.69 -58.46 -6.15
C GLY A 417 29.77 -59.50 -5.50
N LEU A 418 28.45 -59.23 -5.48
CA LEU A 418 27.45 -60.17 -4.96
C LEU A 418 27.33 -61.41 -5.85
N THR A 419 27.34 -61.24 -7.18
CA THR A 419 27.35 -62.36 -8.13
C THR A 419 28.63 -63.19 -7.98
N ALA A 420 29.80 -62.55 -7.95
CA ALA A 420 31.07 -63.25 -7.76
C ALA A 420 31.14 -64.00 -6.42
N LEU A 421 30.57 -63.44 -5.35
CA LEU A 421 30.45 -64.12 -4.05
C LEU A 421 29.54 -65.34 -4.14
N SER A 422 28.39 -65.22 -4.81
CA SER A 422 27.46 -66.33 -5.05
C SER A 422 28.13 -67.48 -5.82
N ASP A 423 28.84 -67.16 -6.90
CA ASP A 423 29.55 -68.14 -7.71
C ASP A 423 30.67 -68.82 -6.92
N LYS A 424 31.40 -68.06 -6.11
CA LYS A 424 32.44 -68.62 -5.23
C LYS A 424 31.87 -69.54 -4.16
N ILE A 425 30.74 -69.19 -3.54
CA ILE A 425 30.04 -70.05 -2.58
C ILE A 425 29.67 -71.38 -3.23
N LYS A 426 29.11 -71.36 -4.46
CA LYS A 426 28.80 -72.59 -5.21
C LYS A 426 30.05 -73.43 -5.48
N GLN A 427 31.14 -72.80 -5.93
CA GLN A 427 32.40 -73.49 -6.22
C GLN A 427 33.05 -74.12 -4.98
N ASP A 428 33.06 -73.39 -3.86
CA ASP A 428 33.60 -73.87 -2.59
C ASP A 428 32.74 -75.04 -2.05
N LEU A 429 31.42 -74.95 -2.19
CA LEU A 429 30.49 -76.02 -1.82
C LEU A 429 30.71 -77.29 -2.66
N ASP A 430 30.83 -77.17 -3.98
CA ASP A 430 31.19 -78.28 -4.87
C ASP A 430 32.51 -78.94 -4.47
N THR A 431 33.48 -78.14 -4.03
CA THR A 431 34.78 -78.63 -3.60
C THR A 431 34.68 -79.40 -2.29
N ILE A 432 33.94 -78.89 -1.31
CA ILE A 432 33.69 -79.56 -0.03
C ILE A 432 32.90 -80.85 -0.24
N THR A 433 31.83 -80.82 -1.03
CA THR A 433 31.00 -82.01 -1.33
C THR A 433 31.83 -83.10 -2.00
N ARG A 434 32.70 -82.76 -2.95
CA ARG A 434 33.67 -83.71 -3.55
C ARG A 434 34.63 -84.28 -2.51
N ALA A 435 35.20 -83.45 -1.63
CA ALA A 435 36.14 -83.89 -0.59
C ALA A 435 35.50 -84.80 0.46
N ILE A 436 34.28 -84.48 0.90
CA ILE A 436 33.49 -85.31 1.83
C ILE A 436 33.12 -86.63 1.16
N THR A 437 32.64 -86.61 -0.09
CA THR A 437 32.29 -87.82 -0.85
C THR A 437 33.49 -88.74 -1.02
N ALA A 438 34.65 -88.18 -1.38
CA ALA A 438 35.89 -88.95 -1.49
C ALA A 438 36.28 -89.59 -0.14
N SER A 439 36.21 -88.82 0.95
CA SER A 439 36.52 -89.33 2.30
C SER A 439 35.52 -90.39 2.76
N ALA A 440 34.22 -90.20 2.48
CA ALA A 440 33.17 -91.16 2.80
C ALA A 440 33.34 -92.47 2.00
N ASN A 441 33.75 -92.38 0.73
CA ASN A 441 34.09 -93.56 -0.08
C ASN A 441 35.30 -94.32 0.49
N VAL A 442 36.32 -93.60 0.96
CA VAL A 442 37.47 -94.24 1.65
C VAL A 442 37.03 -94.94 2.94
N VAL A 443 36.16 -94.31 3.74
CA VAL A 443 35.60 -94.93 4.95
C VAL A 443 34.77 -96.16 4.58
N LYS A 444 33.91 -96.07 3.55
CA LYS A 444 33.13 -97.20 3.02
C LYS A 444 34.03 -98.35 2.60
N ASP A 445 35.09 -98.08 1.83
CA ASP A 445 36.05 -99.10 1.39
C ASP A 445 36.76 -99.74 2.58
N ASN A 446 37.15 -98.95 3.58
CA ASN A 446 37.77 -99.46 4.81
C ASN A 446 36.80 -100.29 5.65
N LEU A 447 35.52 -99.91 5.74
CA LEU A 447 34.48 -100.67 6.43
C LEU A 447 34.15 -101.98 5.70
N LEU A 448 34.12 -101.97 4.36
CA LEU A 448 33.96 -103.16 3.54
C LEU A 448 35.16 -104.11 3.71
N LYS A 449 36.40 -103.58 3.68
CA LYS A 449 37.61 -104.37 3.99
C LYS A 449 37.60 -104.91 5.41
N PHE A 450 37.20 -104.12 6.40
CA PHE A 450 37.09 -104.59 7.79
C PHE A 450 36.08 -105.74 7.91
N ARG A 451 34.91 -105.61 7.29
CA ARG A 451 33.90 -106.68 7.22
C ARG A 451 34.46 -107.95 6.57
N ASP A 452 35.06 -107.82 5.39
CA ASP A 452 35.46 -108.96 4.56
C ASP A 452 36.75 -109.64 5.03
N ASP A 453 37.70 -108.86 5.58
CA ASP A 453 39.03 -109.36 5.95
C ASP A 453 39.24 -109.55 7.46
N LYS A 454 38.46 -108.90 8.33
CA LYS A 454 38.64 -108.98 9.81
C LYS A 454 37.51 -109.68 10.53
N ILE A 455 36.25 -109.54 10.09
CA ILE A 455 35.10 -110.19 10.73
C ILE A 455 34.87 -111.61 10.16
N GLY A 456 34.90 -111.73 8.82
CA GLY A 456 34.63 -112.99 8.10
C GLY A 456 33.15 -113.13 7.75
N ASN A 457 32.83 -113.17 6.44
CA ASN A 457 31.46 -113.37 5.96
C ASN A 457 31.28 -114.82 5.49
N ALA A 458 30.59 -115.63 6.31
CA ALA A 458 30.34 -117.04 6.02
C ALA A 458 29.41 -117.27 4.81
N ALA A 459 28.69 -116.26 4.31
CA ALA A 459 27.72 -116.44 3.24
C ALA A 459 28.33 -116.66 1.84
N LYS A 460 29.65 -116.49 1.66
CA LYS A 460 30.30 -116.63 0.33
C LYS A 460 31.45 -117.63 0.22
N TYR A 461 32.01 -118.12 1.33
CA TYR A 461 33.19 -118.99 1.29
C TYR A 461 33.01 -120.22 2.18
N THR A 462 33.13 -121.41 1.60
CA THR A 462 33.00 -122.72 2.25
C THR A 462 34.17 -123.07 3.19
N ALA A 463 35.09 -122.14 3.45
CA ALA A 463 36.18 -122.27 4.40
C ALA A 463 36.43 -120.93 5.12
N ILE A 464 36.49 -120.97 6.46
CA ILE A 464 36.76 -119.80 7.31
C ILE A 464 38.20 -119.32 7.05
N LYS A 465 38.38 -118.04 6.68
CA LYS A 465 39.72 -117.45 6.45
C LYS A 465 40.50 -117.33 7.78
N PRO A 466 41.81 -117.66 7.78
CA PRO A 466 42.67 -117.47 8.96
C PRO A 466 42.79 -115.98 9.34
N ASN A 467 42.95 -115.69 10.64
CA ASN A 467 43.02 -114.35 11.24
C ASN A 467 41.73 -113.50 11.19
N THR A 468 40.56 -114.14 11.24
CA THR A 468 39.24 -113.47 11.35
C THR A 468 38.63 -113.67 12.75
N LEU A 469 37.74 -112.77 13.19
CA LEU A 469 37.05 -112.86 14.49
C LEU A 469 36.26 -114.17 14.65
N GLN A 470 35.76 -114.75 13.55
CA GLN A 470 35.10 -116.05 13.56
C GLN A 470 36.03 -117.22 13.92
N LYS A 471 37.33 -117.15 13.55
CA LYS A 471 38.34 -118.14 13.96
C LYS A 471 38.78 -117.97 15.42
N ILE A 472 38.74 -116.73 15.91
CA ILE A 472 38.99 -116.42 17.32
C ILE A 472 37.89 -117.00 18.21
N HIS A 473 36.63 -117.07 17.74
CA HIS A 473 35.53 -117.72 18.46
C HIS A 473 35.75 -119.23 18.68
N GLU A 474 36.32 -119.97 17.71
CA GLU A 474 36.75 -121.37 17.88
C GLU A 474 37.93 -121.49 18.86
N ASN A 475 38.88 -120.56 18.82
CA ASN A 475 40.05 -120.57 19.71
C ASN A 475 39.72 -120.14 21.15
N PHE A 476 38.51 -119.62 21.41
CA PHE A 476 38.07 -119.21 22.75
C PHE A 476 37.54 -120.36 23.62
N GLU A 477 37.29 -121.56 23.07
CA GLU A 477 36.94 -122.73 23.90
C GLU A 477 38.12 -123.26 24.75
N GLU A 478 39.38 -122.89 24.47
CA GLU A 478 40.57 -123.39 25.18
C GLU A 478 41.22 -122.41 26.19
N LEU A 479 40.67 -121.20 26.40
CA LEU A 479 41.30 -120.13 27.20
C LEU A 479 40.61 -119.83 28.56
N ARG A 480 40.09 -120.87 29.21
CA ARG A 480 39.27 -120.73 30.43
C ARG A 480 40.03 -120.31 31.71
N ASP A 481 41.36 -120.38 31.77
CA ASP A 481 42.14 -120.13 33.00
C ASP A 481 42.93 -118.80 33.13
N PRO A 482 43.38 -118.09 32.07
CA PRO A 482 44.17 -116.85 32.27
C PRO A 482 43.34 -115.60 32.57
N VAL A 483 42.03 -115.62 32.31
CA VAL A 483 41.15 -114.42 32.36
C VAL A 483 40.86 -113.93 33.79
N ALA A 484 41.03 -114.78 34.81
CA ALA A 484 40.82 -114.39 36.21
C ALA A 484 41.86 -113.37 36.74
N LYS A 485 43.03 -113.23 36.10
CA LYS A 485 44.11 -112.32 36.56
C LYS A 485 44.13 -110.96 35.86
N ALA A 486 43.35 -110.77 34.79
CA ALA A 486 43.28 -109.48 34.08
C ALA A 486 42.17 -108.56 34.61
N LEU A 487 41.22 -109.09 35.38
CA LEU A 487 40.06 -108.34 35.87
C LEU A 487 40.40 -107.37 37.03
N ASP A 488 41.45 -107.64 37.82
CA ASP A 488 41.85 -106.77 38.95
C ASP A 488 42.52 -105.46 38.50
N GLY A 489 43.09 -105.41 37.28
CA GLY A 489 43.78 -104.22 36.76
C GLY A 489 42.85 -103.22 36.04
N ALA A 490 41.67 -103.65 35.60
CA ALA A 490 40.77 -102.82 34.81
C ALA A 490 39.85 -101.93 35.67
N THR A 491 39.63 -102.31 36.93
CA THR A 491 38.73 -101.59 37.86
C THR A 491 39.34 -100.26 38.34
N ASP A 492 40.67 -100.15 38.46
CA ASP A 492 41.35 -98.94 38.95
C ASP A 492 41.48 -97.82 37.88
N LEU A 493 41.31 -98.17 36.59
CA LEU A 493 41.34 -97.21 35.48
C LEU A 493 39.98 -96.51 35.27
N LEU A 494 38.88 -97.22 35.53
CA LEU A 494 37.52 -96.72 35.27
C LEU A 494 37.11 -95.60 36.23
N ASP A 495 37.52 -95.67 37.50
CA ASP A 495 37.16 -94.69 38.54
C ASP A 495 37.87 -93.33 38.38
N LYS A 496 39.06 -93.29 37.77
CA LYS A 496 39.80 -92.02 37.55
C LYS A 496 39.38 -91.26 36.29
N PHE A 497 38.85 -91.94 35.27
CA PHE A 497 38.52 -91.32 33.98
C PHE A 497 37.10 -90.72 33.95
N LEU A 498 36.13 -91.37 34.62
CA LEU A 498 34.73 -90.94 34.60
C LEU A 498 34.47 -89.67 35.42
N ALA A 499 35.25 -89.39 36.47
CA ALA A 499 35.13 -88.16 37.27
C ALA A 499 35.66 -86.89 36.56
N GLY A 500 36.54 -87.03 35.56
CA GLY A 500 37.16 -85.91 34.85
C GLY A 500 36.40 -85.47 33.59
N ALA A 501 35.83 -86.42 32.85
CA ALA A 501 35.15 -86.14 31.59
C ALA A 501 33.80 -85.41 31.79
N ASP A 502 33.04 -85.80 32.81
CA ASP A 502 31.72 -85.21 33.10
C ASP A 502 31.82 -83.74 33.53
N LYS A 503 32.88 -83.40 34.27
CA LYS A 503 33.19 -82.02 34.67
C LYS A 503 33.67 -81.17 33.50
N HIS A 504 34.51 -81.71 32.61
CA HIS A 504 35.09 -80.96 31.49
C HIS A 504 34.05 -80.58 30.42
N TYR A 505 33.23 -81.53 29.99
CA TYR A 505 32.26 -81.29 28.92
C TYR A 505 31.03 -80.49 29.39
N THR A 506 30.57 -80.69 30.63
CA THR A 506 29.50 -79.88 31.22
C THR A 506 29.90 -78.40 31.37
N GLN A 507 31.18 -78.14 31.66
CA GLN A 507 31.71 -76.79 31.84
C GLN A 507 31.94 -76.07 30.50
N ILE A 508 32.45 -76.77 29.48
CA ILE A 508 32.58 -76.22 28.12
C ILE A 508 31.20 -75.87 27.52
N ILE A 509 30.20 -76.74 27.68
CA ILE A 509 28.85 -76.48 27.17
C ILE A 509 28.20 -75.34 27.97
N SER A 510 28.32 -75.32 29.30
CA SER A 510 27.79 -74.23 30.14
C SER A 510 28.42 -72.87 29.81
N ASP A 511 29.74 -72.84 29.59
CA ASP A 511 30.47 -71.61 29.27
C ASP A 511 30.17 -71.12 27.84
N HIS A 512 30.01 -72.03 26.88
CA HIS A 512 29.63 -71.66 25.51
C HIS A 512 28.20 -71.11 25.46
N VAL A 513 27.25 -71.78 26.11
CA VAL A 513 25.86 -71.34 26.20
C VAL A 513 25.76 -70.00 26.94
N LYS A 514 26.49 -69.81 28.06
CA LYS A 514 26.55 -68.50 28.74
C LYS A 514 27.15 -67.42 27.86
N LYS A 515 28.19 -67.70 27.09
CA LYS A 515 28.86 -66.73 26.20
C LYS A 515 27.99 -66.34 25.02
N ASP A 516 27.21 -67.28 24.47
CA ASP A 516 26.27 -67.01 23.39
C ASP A 516 25.01 -66.31 23.88
N ILE A 517 24.48 -66.67 25.05
CA ILE A 517 23.42 -65.91 25.72
C ILE A 517 23.92 -64.49 25.99
N GLN A 518 25.13 -64.31 26.53
CA GLN A 518 25.69 -62.97 26.78
C GLN A 518 25.89 -62.17 25.47
N LYS A 519 26.35 -62.80 24.39
CA LYS A 519 26.45 -62.14 23.06
C LYS A 519 25.09 -61.74 22.52
N ALA A 520 24.08 -62.60 22.63
CA ALA A 520 22.72 -62.32 22.20
C ALA A 520 22.08 -61.20 23.04
N THR A 521 22.23 -61.25 24.38
CA THR A 521 21.80 -60.20 25.31
C THR A 521 22.49 -58.88 25.00
N ASN A 522 23.80 -58.87 24.76
CA ASN A 522 24.55 -57.66 24.39
C ASN A 522 24.10 -57.09 23.04
N LYS A 523 23.84 -57.94 22.03
CA LYS A 523 23.31 -57.51 20.73
C LYS A 523 21.89 -56.95 20.84
N LEU A 524 21.00 -57.63 21.55
CA LEU A 524 19.62 -57.17 21.78
C LEU A 524 19.58 -55.87 22.59
N THR A 525 20.41 -55.76 23.63
CA THR A 525 20.48 -54.55 24.47
C THR A 525 21.11 -53.39 23.70
N THR A 526 22.12 -53.65 22.87
CA THR A 526 22.72 -52.63 21.98
C THR A 526 21.71 -52.17 20.93
N HIS A 527 20.95 -53.09 20.34
CA HIS A 527 19.95 -52.75 19.35
C HIS A 527 18.77 -51.98 19.95
N ALA A 528 18.29 -52.38 21.13
CA ALA A 528 17.25 -51.69 21.88
C ALA A 528 17.70 -50.29 22.34
N ARG A 529 18.94 -50.14 22.83
CA ARG A 529 19.53 -48.83 23.16
C ARG A 529 19.67 -47.95 21.91
N LYS A 530 20.11 -48.50 20.78
CA LYS A 530 20.22 -47.78 19.50
C LYS A 530 18.85 -47.29 19.01
N ARG A 531 17.81 -48.15 19.05
CA ARG A 531 16.43 -47.78 18.68
C ARG A 531 15.83 -46.74 19.62
N TYR A 532 16.07 -46.86 20.92
CA TYR A 532 15.64 -45.87 21.91
C TYR A 532 16.32 -44.51 21.69
N VAL A 533 17.64 -44.48 21.50
CA VAL A 533 18.39 -43.24 21.22
C VAL A 533 18.00 -42.64 19.87
N GLU A 534 17.76 -43.44 18.83
CA GLU A 534 17.29 -42.96 17.53
C GLU A 534 15.86 -42.39 17.63
N SER A 535 14.98 -43.02 18.41
CA SER A 535 13.62 -42.51 18.67
C SER A 535 13.65 -41.20 19.46
N ILE A 536 14.46 -41.10 20.52
CA ILE A 536 14.65 -39.86 21.29
C ILE A 536 15.30 -38.78 20.43
N LYS A 537 16.29 -39.11 19.59
CA LYS A 537 16.91 -38.18 18.63
C LYS A 537 15.90 -37.67 17.62
N PHE A 538 15.03 -38.54 17.10
CA PHE A 538 13.94 -38.15 16.21
C PHE A 538 12.93 -37.24 16.93
N LEU A 539 12.46 -37.61 18.11
CA LEU A 539 11.52 -36.81 18.91
C LEU A 539 12.09 -35.43 19.26
N LEU A 540 13.36 -35.36 19.66
CA LEU A 540 14.05 -34.10 19.96
C LEU A 540 14.30 -33.26 18.70
N THR A 541 14.56 -33.90 17.56
CA THR A 541 14.73 -33.20 16.27
C THR A 541 13.40 -32.60 15.82
N GLU A 542 12.31 -33.36 15.94
CA GLU A 542 10.95 -32.90 15.63
C GLU A 542 10.47 -31.83 16.60
N PHE A 543 10.76 -31.98 17.90
CA PHE A 543 10.49 -30.95 18.91
C PHE A 543 11.29 -29.68 18.63
N ALA A 544 12.58 -29.77 18.33
CA ALA A 544 13.41 -28.61 17.99
C ALA A 544 12.97 -27.95 16.68
N ARG A 545 12.51 -28.75 15.69
CA ARG A 545 11.93 -28.25 14.43
C ARG A 545 10.62 -27.52 14.69
N LYS A 546 9.72 -28.09 15.50
CA LYS A 546 8.44 -27.47 15.88
C LYS A 546 8.67 -26.18 16.67
N VAL A 547 9.52 -26.20 17.70
CA VAL A 547 9.90 -25.01 18.47
C VAL A 547 10.51 -23.94 17.57
N ARG A 548 11.41 -24.29 16.63
CA ARG A 548 11.95 -23.31 15.66
C ARG A 548 10.87 -22.74 14.74
N THR A 549 9.91 -23.53 14.29
CA THR A 549 8.83 -23.04 13.41
C THR A 549 7.89 -22.12 14.16
N GLU A 550 7.41 -22.52 15.34
CA GLU A 550 6.49 -21.73 16.17
C GLU A 550 7.16 -20.44 16.70
N LEU A 551 8.45 -20.50 17.04
CA LEU A 551 9.22 -19.33 17.48
C LEU A 551 9.81 -18.51 16.33
N ARG A 552 9.67 -18.93 15.06
CA ARG A 552 10.27 -18.20 13.92
C ARG A 552 9.66 -16.83 13.74
N ASP A 553 8.34 -16.77 13.88
CA ASP A 553 7.55 -15.57 13.66
C ASP A 553 7.31 -14.81 14.97
N LEU A 554 7.54 -15.44 16.12
CA LEU A 554 7.36 -14.83 17.45
C LEU A 554 8.18 -13.53 17.65
N PRO A 555 9.48 -13.43 17.27
CA PRO A 555 10.20 -12.15 17.33
C PRO A 555 9.55 -11.06 16.47
N ARG A 556 9.01 -11.44 15.30
CA ARG A 556 8.33 -10.50 14.40
C ARG A 556 6.98 -10.07 14.96
N GLU A 557 6.24 -10.97 15.59
CA GLU A 557 4.98 -10.65 16.28
C GLU A 557 5.21 -9.80 17.53
N ILE A 558 6.30 -10.05 18.28
CA ILE A 558 6.73 -9.22 19.41
C ILE A 558 7.18 -7.83 18.93
N ASP A 559 7.95 -7.74 17.84
CA ASP A 559 8.34 -6.46 17.24
C ASP A 559 7.15 -5.69 16.68
N ALA A 560 6.17 -6.39 16.09
CA ALA A 560 4.92 -5.79 15.64
C ALA A 560 4.11 -5.26 16.84
N ASP A 561 3.97 -6.03 17.91
CA ASP A 561 3.27 -5.60 19.13
C ASP A 561 3.99 -4.44 19.84
N LEU A 562 5.32 -4.40 19.80
CA LEU A 562 6.16 -3.30 20.29
C LEU A 562 6.05 -2.03 19.44
N LYS A 563 5.75 -2.14 18.15
CA LYS A 563 5.61 -0.98 17.23
C LYS A 563 4.19 -0.46 17.09
N ILE A 564 3.18 -1.34 17.09
CA ILE A 564 1.79 -0.99 16.76
C ILE A 564 0.74 -1.66 17.65
N GLY A 565 1.13 -2.57 18.56
CA GLY A 565 0.22 -3.32 19.44
C GLY A 565 0.22 -2.83 20.89
N PHE A 566 -0.13 -3.71 21.82
CA PHE A 566 -0.32 -3.38 23.24
C PHE A 566 0.98 -2.93 23.91
N LYS A 567 2.13 -3.53 23.59
CA LYS A 567 3.43 -3.11 24.14
C LYS A 567 3.91 -1.76 23.62
N GLY A 568 3.69 -1.47 22.34
CA GLY A 568 3.95 -0.15 21.76
C GLY A 568 3.07 0.92 22.40
N PHE A 569 1.79 0.60 22.61
CA PHE A 569 0.88 1.44 23.39
C PHE A 569 1.40 1.67 24.82
N MET A 570 1.79 0.63 25.55
CA MET A 570 2.30 0.79 26.93
C MET A 570 3.60 1.62 26.98
N LYS A 571 4.43 1.56 25.93
CA LYS A 571 5.60 2.42 25.76
C LYS A 571 5.21 3.88 25.54
N ASP A 572 4.25 4.16 24.65
CA ASP A 572 3.75 5.50 24.38
C ASP A 572 2.93 6.07 25.55
N PHE A 573 2.29 5.19 26.35
CA PHE A 573 1.54 5.53 27.56
C PHE A 573 2.45 5.86 28.75
N HIS A 574 3.64 5.25 28.83
CA HIS A 574 4.59 5.46 29.93
C HIS A 574 5.33 6.81 29.86
N VAL A 575 5.61 7.30 28.64
CA VAL A 575 6.41 8.52 28.42
C VAL A 575 5.73 9.80 28.95
N PRO A 576 4.42 10.04 28.75
CA PRO A 576 3.74 11.21 29.31
C PRO A 576 3.60 11.17 30.84
N LEU A 577 3.44 9.96 31.41
CA LEU A 577 3.19 9.78 32.85
C LEU A 577 4.40 10.13 33.72
N THR A 578 5.62 10.06 33.16
CA THR A 578 6.89 10.24 33.88
C THR A 578 7.50 11.64 33.71
N ASN A 579 7.22 12.33 32.60
CA ASN A 579 7.80 13.64 32.31
C ASN A 579 6.99 14.84 32.85
N ASP A 580 5.66 14.74 32.94
CA ASP A 580 4.80 15.89 33.31
C ASP A 580 4.25 15.88 34.75
N LEU A 581 4.40 14.76 35.48
CA LEU A 581 3.94 14.61 36.88
C LEU A 581 5.08 14.57 37.91
N SER A 582 6.32 14.82 37.50
CA SER A 582 7.52 14.72 38.34
C SER A 582 7.85 15.98 39.15
N SER A 583 7.00 17.03 39.09
CA SER A 583 7.12 18.23 39.92
C SER A 583 5.95 18.34 40.90
N ASP A 584 6.22 18.70 42.16
CA ASP A 584 5.23 18.84 43.25
C ASP A 584 4.19 19.98 43.07
N ASP A 585 4.12 20.62 41.90
CA ASP A 585 3.21 21.73 41.58
C ASP A 585 2.04 21.25 40.67
N TYR A 586 1.01 20.67 41.31
CA TYR A 586 -0.15 20.05 40.65
C TYR A 586 -1.32 21.03 40.46
N THR A 587 -1.27 21.88 39.44
CA THR A 587 -2.43 22.71 39.06
C THR A 587 -3.48 21.92 38.27
N VAL A 588 -4.75 22.33 38.31
CA VAL A 588 -5.83 21.73 37.50
C VAL A 588 -5.48 21.73 36.01
N HIS A 589 -4.79 22.77 35.54
CA HIS A 589 -4.26 22.84 34.18
C HIS A 589 -3.25 21.73 33.88
N LYS A 590 -2.20 21.59 34.71
CA LYS A 590 -1.14 20.57 34.53
C LYS A 590 -1.69 19.16 34.62
N LEU A 591 -2.56 18.90 35.59
CA LEU A 591 -3.22 17.60 35.75
C LEU A 591 -4.15 17.28 34.57
N SER A 592 -4.93 18.25 34.07
CA SER A 592 -5.79 18.05 32.91
C SER A 592 -4.97 17.84 31.62
N TYR A 593 -3.85 18.54 31.50
CA TYR A 593 -2.92 18.39 30.38
C TYR A 593 -2.26 17.00 30.37
N ALA A 594 -1.68 16.59 31.51
CA ALA A 594 -1.06 15.28 31.66
C ALA A 594 -2.08 14.14 31.45
N PHE A 595 -3.29 14.28 32.02
CA PHE A 595 -4.36 13.32 31.80
C PHE A 595 -4.78 13.24 30.34
N LYS A 596 -4.90 14.38 29.63
CA LYS A 596 -5.21 14.40 28.19
C LYS A 596 -4.14 13.71 27.35
N LEU A 597 -2.86 13.96 27.64
CA LEU A 597 -1.75 13.29 26.95
C LEU A 597 -1.78 11.76 27.13
N CYS A 598 -2.26 11.28 28.27
CA CYS A 598 -2.41 9.84 28.54
C CYS A 598 -3.70 9.27 27.93
N PHE A 599 -4.79 10.04 27.97
CA PHE A 599 -6.13 9.59 27.60
C PHE A 599 -6.35 9.55 26.09
N GLY A 600 -5.79 10.51 25.33
CA GLY A 600 -5.94 10.58 23.87
C GLY A 600 -5.48 9.31 23.12
N PRO A 601 -4.26 8.80 23.37
CA PRO A 601 -3.80 7.54 22.78
C PRO A 601 -4.66 6.34 23.18
N TRP A 602 -5.14 6.30 24.43
CA TRP A 602 -6.01 5.23 24.94
C TRP A 602 -7.38 5.24 24.25
N GLN A 603 -7.99 6.42 24.08
CA GLN A 603 -9.23 6.62 23.35
C GLN A 603 -9.10 6.11 21.91
N MET A 604 -8.05 6.52 21.20
CA MET A 604 -7.85 6.16 19.79
C MET A 604 -7.72 4.64 19.58
N LEU A 605 -7.07 3.93 20.51
CA LEU A 605 -6.93 2.49 20.45
C LEU A 605 -8.23 1.76 20.79
N LEU A 606 -8.96 2.21 21.81
CA LEU A 606 -10.25 1.62 22.14
C LEU A 606 -11.25 1.79 21.02
N GLU A 607 -11.32 2.97 20.39
CA GLU A 607 -12.18 3.19 19.24
C GLU A 607 -11.82 2.25 18.07
N ARG A 608 -10.52 2.11 17.77
CA ARG A 608 -10.03 1.21 16.73
C ARG A 608 -10.35 -0.25 17.02
N GLU A 609 -10.15 -0.69 18.26
CA GLU A 609 -10.36 -2.07 18.67
C GLU A 609 -11.86 -2.42 18.71
N ILE A 610 -12.69 -1.50 19.17
CA ILE A 610 -14.16 -1.66 19.12
C ILE A 610 -14.63 -1.78 17.66
N ASP A 611 -14.15 -0.92 16.76
CA ASP A 611 -14.51 -0.97 15.34
C ASP A 611 -13.97 -2.26 14.67
N ARG A 612 -12.79 -2.76 15.08
CA ARG A 612 -12.22 -4.03 14.61
C ARG A 612 -13.06 -5.23 15.04
N VAL A 613 -13.36 -5.35 16.33
CA VAL A 613 -14.13 -6.46 16.89
C VAL A 613 -15.56 -6.48 16.34
N ASP A 614 -16.19 -5.31 16.20
CA ASP A 614 -17.51 -5.17 15.57
C ASP A 614 -17.49 -5.63 14.10
N LYS A 615 -16.45 -5.27 13.34
CA LYS A 615 -16.26 -5.74 11.96
C LYS A 615 -16.03 -7.27 11.87
N GLU A 616 -15.28 -7.85 12.81
CA GLU A 616 -15.01 -9.29 12.86
C GLU A 616 -16.23 -10.12 13.27
N GLU A 617 -16.97 -9.68 14.29
CA GLU A 617 -18.21 -10.32 14.72
C GLU A 617 -19.30 -10.26 13.65
N ARG A 618 -19.39 -9.15 12.90
CA ARG A 618 -20.29 -9.03 11.74
C ARG A 618 -19.95 -10.02 10.62
N LYS A 619 -18.66 -10.18 10.32
CA LYS A 619 -18.17 -11.17 9.34
C LYS A 619 -18.48 -12.61 9.79
N ARG A 620 -18.40 -12.90 11.09
CA ARG A 620 -18.72 -14.23 11.64
C ARG A 620 -20.22 -14.56 11.60
N LYS A 621 -21.10 -13.56 11.73
CA LYS A 621 -22.55 -13.78 11.91
C LYS A 621 -23.43 -13.55 10.66
N ASN A 622 -22.87 -13.18 9.49
CA ASN A 622 -23.61 -12.99 8.23
C ASN A 622 -24.89 -12.11 8.36
N ARG A 623 -24.84 -11.04 9.17
CA ARG A 623 -25.99 -10.16 9.45
C ARG A 623 -25.81 -8.80 8.75
N THR A 624 -26.77 -8.38 7.94
CA THR A 624 -26.86 -7.00 7.39
C THR A 624 -27.46 -6.03 8.42
N PRO A 625 -27.11 -4.73 8.40
CA PRO A 625 -27.48 -3.81 9.46
C PRO A 625 -28.97 -3.42 9.41
N ALA A 626 -29.66 -3.56 10.55
CA ALA A 626 -30.94 -2.90 10.79
C ALA A 626 -30.69 -1.42 11.15
N VAL A 627 -31.49 -0.52 10.57
CA VAL A 627 -31.24 0.94 10.51
C VAL A 627 -31.26 1.66 11.86
N SER A 628 -31.60 1.01 12.97
CA SER A 628 -31.77 1.69 14.27
C SER A 628 -30.93 1.18 15.44
N GLU A 629 -29.94 0.31 15.25
CA GLU A 629 -29.05 -0.07 16.35
C GLU A 629 -28.03 1.06 16.59
N VAL A 630 -28.38 2.02 17.46
CA VAL A 630 -27.43 2.97 18.03
C VAL A 630 -26.46 2.17 18.89
N THR A 631 -25.42 1.64 18.24
CA THR A 631 -24.37 0.82 18.83
C THR A 631 -23.74 1.56 20.01
N TYR A 632 -23.50 0.86 21.13
CA TYR A 632 -22.80 1.41 22.30
C TYR A 632 -21.48 2.07 21.94
N THR A 633 -20.85 1.66 20.84
CA THR A 633 -19.71 2.32 20.22
C THR A 633 -19.94 3.81 19.95
N LYS A 634 -21.11 4.19 19.41
CA LYS A 634 -21.46 5.61 19.16
C LYS A 634 -21.69 6.36 20.48
N ARG A 635 -22.36 5.73 21.45
CA ARG A 635 -22.60 6.31 22.78
C ARG A 635 -21.29 6.51 23.57
N LEU A 636 -20.36 5.56 23.48
CA LEU A 636 -19.03 5.65 24.10
C LEU A 636 -18.17 6.74 23.42
N LYS A 637 -18.21 6.83 22.08
CA LYS A 637 -17.58 7.93 21.33
C LYS A 637 -18.11 9.31 21.77
N SER A 638 -19.41 9.44 22.04
CA SER A 638 -19.99 10.68 22.58
C SER A 638 -19.48 11.03 23.99
N VAL A 639 -19.26 10.02 24.85
CA VAL A 639 -18.68 10.24 26.20
C VAL A 639 -17.24 10.69 26.11
N PHE A 640 -16.45 10.09 25.21
CA PHE A 640 -15.08 10.52 24.97
C PHE A 640 -15.00 11.95 24.44
N GLY A 641 -15.87 12.32 23.49
CA GLY A 641 -15.94 13.70 22.99
C GLY A 641 -16.28 14.72 24.08
N ALA A 642 -17.29 14.42 24.92
CA ALA A 642 -17.67 15.31 26.02
C ALA A 642 -16.56 15.43 27.08
N LEU A 643 -15.80 14.36 27.33
CA LEU A 643 -14.66 14.39 28.26
C LEU A 643 -13.49 15.20 27.70
N ASP A 644 -13.17 15.05 26.40
CA ASP A 644 -12.12 15.84 25.75
C ASP A 644 -12.46 17.33 25.75
N GLU A 645 -13.73 17.71 25.57
CA GLU A 645 -14.17 19.11 25.68
C GLU A 645 -13.92 19.70 27.07
N VAL A 646 -14.14 18.93 28.15
CA VAL A 646 -13.86 19.34 29.53
C VAL A 646 -12.35 19.51 29.75
N LEU A 647 -11.54 18.58 29.24
CA LEU A 647 -10.07 18.63 29.36
C LEU A 647 -9.45 19.76 28.52
N MET A 648 -9.93 19.99 27.29
CA MET A 648 -9.58 21.14 26.43
C MET A 648 -9.85 22.46 27.14
N HIS A 649 -10.98 22.55 27.83
CA HIS A 649 -11.37 23.76 28.54
C HIS A 649 -10.43 24.07 29.71
N PHE A 650 -10.14 23.06 30.55
CA PHE A 650 -9.21 23.21 31.67
C PHE A 650 -7.75 23.43 31.25
N THR A 651 -7.35 22.92 30.09
CA THR A 651 -6.01 23.17 29.52
C THR A 651 -5.89 24.55 28.87
N GLY A 652 -6.94 25.08 28.25
CA GLY A 652 -6.87 26.37 27.54
C GLY A 652 -7.05 27.61 28.42
N LYS A 653 -7.88 27.55 29.47
CA LYS A 653 -8.30 28.75 30.24
C LYS A 653 -7.80 28.82 31.70
N ASN A 654 -6.94 27.89 32.13
CA ASN A 654 -6.35 27.89 33.48
C ASN A 654 -7.37 27.98 34.64
N GLY A 655 -8.49 27.26 34.56
CA GLY A 655 -9.34 27.07 35.74
C GLY A 655 -10.83 26.89 35.47
N TYR A 656 -11.58 26.88 36.57
CA TYR A 656 -13.02 26.75 36.63
C TYR A 656 -13.67 28.11 36.33
N ASP A 657 -14.39 28.22 35.23
CA ASP A 657 -15.09 29.45 34.79
C ASP A 657 -16.61 29.23 34.64
N ARG A 658 -17.34 30.25 34.19
CA ARG A 658 -18.79 30.18 34.01
C ARG A 658 -19.23 29.11 32.99
N ASP A 659 -18.38 28.77 32.03
CA ASP A 659 -18.68 27.80 30.96
C ASP A 659 -18.43 26.34 31.41
N THR A 660 -17.68 26.16 32.50
CA THR A 660 -17.28 24.86 33.03
C THR A 660 -18.49 24.00 33.43
N HIS A 661 -19.52 24.61 34.01
CA HIS A 661 -20.74 23.91 34.40
C HIS A 661 -21.44 23.25 33.20
N GLY A 662 -21.64 24.00 32.11
CA GLY A 662 -22.32 23.45 30.92
C GLY A 662 -21.55 22.30 30.26
N LYS A 663 -20.22 22.31 30.32
CA LYS A 663 -19.38 21.21 29.79
C LYS A 663 -19.46 19.96 30.66
N LEU A 664 -19.53 20.13 31.99
CA LEU A 664 -19.73 19.02 32.92
C LEU A 664 -21.15 18.43 32.78
N ASP A 665 -22.18 19.25 32.58
CA ASP A 665 -23.55 18.80 32.35
C ASP A 665 -23.66 17.98 31.05
N ASN A 666 -22.95 18.40 29.99
CA ASN A 666 -22.88 17.64 28.73
C ASN A 666 -22.18 16.29 28.89
N LEU A 667 -21.09 16.25 29.67
CA LEU A 667 -20.40 15.01 30.00
C LEU A 667 -21.30 14.07 30.82
N GLU A 668 -22.02 14.59 31.80
CA GLU A 668 -22.98 13.82 32.59
C GLU A 668 -24.10 13.26 31.70
N ALA A 669 -24.67 14.07 30.81
CA ALA A 669 -25.70 13.62 29.86
C ALA A 669 -25.18 12.50 28.93
N ALA A 670 -23.95 12.62 28.42
CA ALA A 670 -23.33 11.60 27.58
C ALA A 670 -23.12 10.28 28.36
N ILE A 671 -22.68 10.37 29.62
CA ILE A 671 -22.51 9.21 30.51
C ILE A 671 -23.86 8.55 30.84
N VAL A 672 -24.91 9.33 31.08
CA VAL A 672 -26.27 8.79 31.27
C VAL A 672 -26.74 8.05 30.01
N GLY A 673 -26.37 8.55 28.83
CA GLY A 673 -26.64 7.92 27.53
C GLY A 673 -25.98 6.56 27.30
N LEU A 674 -24.94 6.19 28.05
CA LEU A 674 -24.33 4.84 28.03
C LEU A 674 -25.23 3.77 28.66
N LYS A 675 -26.29 4.14 29.39
CA LYS A 675 -27.19 3.16 30.02
C LYS A 675 -28.01 2.39 28.96
N PRO A 676 -28.02 1.04 29.02
CA PRO A 676 -28.92 0.22 28.22
C PRO A 676 -30.39 0.53 28.51
N GLN A 677 -31.23 0.67 27.48
CA GLN A 677 -32.67 0.87 27.67
C GLN A 677 -33.42 -0.42 28.03
N ASP A 678 -32.94 -1.62 27.65
CA ASP A 678 -33.78 -2.83 27.69
C ASP A 678 -33.14 -4.13 28.22
N PHE A 679 -32.01 -4.11 28.94
CA PHE A 679 -31.48 -5.37 29.52
C PHE A 679 -31.16 -5.27 31.02
N ALA A 680 -32.00 -5.93 31.81
CA ALA A 680 -31.64 -6.51 33.09
C ALA A 680 -30.48 -7.50 32.89
N LYS A 681 -29.24 -7.02 33.07
CA LYS A 681 -27.94 -7.74 33.06
C LYS A 681 -27.45 -8.29 31.70
N GLN A 682 -26.55 -7.54 31.06
CA GLN A 682 -25.11 -7.83 30.99
C GLN A 682 -24.43 -6.60 30.36
N ASN A 683 -24.12 -5.60 31.18
CA ASN A 683 -22.97 -4.75 30.87
C ASN A 683 -21.76 -5.60 31.23
N THR A 684 -20.75 -5.68 30.37
CA THR A 684 -19.49 -6.30 30.78
C THR A 684 -18.98 -5.49 31.97
N GLY A 685 -18.45 -6.16 33.01
CA GLY A 685 -17.94 -5.45 34.20
C GLY A 685 -16.93 -4.34 33.87
N ILE A 686 -16.35 -4.38 32.66
CA ILE A 686 -15.49 -3.37 32.07
C ILE A 686 -16.24 -2.06 31.76
N LEU A 687 -17.43 -2.10 31.15
CA LEU A 687 -18.18 -0.88 30.81
C LEU A 687 -18.75 -0.17 32.05
N ASP A 688 -19.22 -0.95 33.03
CA ASP A 688 -19.62 -0.42 34.33
C ASP A 688 -18.42 0.18 35.07
N SER A 689 -17.24 -0.44 34.98
CA SER A 689 -16.01 0.08 35.57
C SER A 689 -15.54 1.36 34.87
N ILE A 690 -15.59 1.44 33.53
CA ILE A 690 -15.20 2.65 32.78
C ILE A 690 -16.15 3.82 33.11
N ALA A 691 -17.46 3.59 33.13
CA ALA A 691 -18.44 4.62 33.48
C ALA A 691 -18.24 5.09 34.94
N ALA A 692 -18.07 4.17 35.88
CA ALA A 692 -17.84 4.49 37.28
C ALA A 692 -16.49 5.20 37.52
N GLN A 693 -15.41 4.77 36.87
CA GLN A 693 -14.08 5.39 36.98
C GLN A 693 -14.06 6.78 36.31
N SER A 694 -14.74 6.96 35.18
CA SER A 694 -14.87 8.26 34.51
C SER A 694 -15.67 9.25 35.36
N LEU A 695 -16.78 8.81 35.95
CA LEU A 695 -17.57 9.59 36.93
C LEU A 695 -16.74 9.93 38.18
N LEU A 696 -15.96 8.97 38.68
CA LEU A 696 -15.11 9.18 39.86
C LEU A 696 -13.97 10.16 39.55
N ALA A 697 -13.35 10.08 38.37
CA ALA A 697 -12.32 10.98 37.91
C ALA A 697 -12.86 12.40 37.70
N ALA A 698 -13.98 12.56 36.99
CA ALA A 698 -14.64 13.85 36.80
C ALA A 698 -15.09 14.47 38.14
N ALA A 699 -15.65 13.67 39.06
CA ALA A 699 -16.04 14.13 40.39
C ALA A 699 -14.84 14.47 41.30
N ARG A 700 -13.66 13.87 41.07
CA ARG A 700 -12.42 14.22 41.79
C ARG A 700 -11.77 15.47 41.21
N VAL A 701 -11.72 15.63 39.89
CA VAL A 701 -11.24 16.85 39.21
C VAL A 701 -12.15 18.04 39.53
N GLY A 702 -13.48 17.86 39.49
CA GLY A 702 -14.43 18.88 39.90
C GLY A 702 -14.32 19.27 41.37
N ARG A 703 -14.05 18.30 42.27
CA ARG A 703 -13.77 18.58 43.69
C ARG A 703 -12.44 19.31 43.90
N LEU A 704 -11.37 18.91 43.20
CA LEU A 704 -10.07 19.60 43.23
C LEU A 704 -10.18 21.04 42.71
N ALA A 705 -10.86 21.26 41.59
CA ALA A 705 -11.10 22.60 41.04
C ALA A 705 -11.91 23.48 42.00
N LYS A 706 -12.90 22.92 42.70
CA LYS A 706 -13.71 23.62 43.70
C LYS A 706 -12.92 23.93 44.99
N ILE A 707 -12.01 23.06 45.40
CA ILE A 707 -11.11 23.28 46.55
C ILE A 707 -10.07 24.36 46.24
N THR A 708 -9.49 24.34 45.04
CA THR A 708 -8.49 25.34 44.58
C THR A 708 -9.10 26.74 44.40
N TYR A 709 -10.41 26.84 44.16
CA TYR A 709 -11.16 28.12 44.08
C TYR A 709 -11.66 28.62 45.45
N LEU A 710 -11.69 27.75 46.48
CA LEU A 710 -12.17 28.08 47.83
C LEU A 710 -11.03 28.22 48.86
N GLN A 711 -9.78 28.01 48.48
CA GLN A 711 -8.63 28.49 49.24
C GLN A 711 -8.17 29.82 48.63
N PRO A 712 -8.04 30.90 49.42
CA PRO A 712 -7.53 32.18 48.94
C PRO A 712 -6.07 32.09 48.47
#